data_AF-A0A7C3S603-F1
#
_entry.id   AF-A0A7C3S603-F1
#
_cell.length_a   1.000
_cell.length_b   1.000
_cell.length_c   1.000
_cell.angle_alpha   90.00
_cell.angle_beta   90.00
_cell.angle_gamma   90.00
#
_symmetry.space_group_name_H-M   'P 1'
#
loop_
_entity.id
_entity.type
_entity.pdbx_description
1 polymer ?
#
loop_
_entity_poly.entity_id
_entity_poly.type
_entity_poly.pdbx_seq_one_letter_code
_entity_poly.pdbx_strand_id
1 'polypeptide(L)'
;MSLRNSLPLFFILCFNGFGVCDWATLRGNTQRTGFVASQLQPPFRLAWVRHFVNERIGTCVEPIVAEGKVFVTTHNGSVYALDAETGQPLWRFKAHGAFLHSPAYAEGLVIAANTDGCLYALDYKTGQLRWFVFVGQGGFSASPTVSEGVVLIGSRVGKFVAVDLKSGKVRWQQDFGVPIRQTASVADGRVFVTAEDLRVRCLDIKTGKILWVSKPLNGQTARDYYPVIVKVNGKTFVVVRTNPVREMSHQIGRDRQLLCKVAGISDGWQAIEAWTRSEKAKGSPDLWEREQAAIIRYLQDNRDAQTFFVLDAETGKELPLSPILWIAGCQGVGTPPVVLLDGRLLVFYRSAYGNWNLGVAPLVALGLLDLTKQRVTPLFHTHGMTPPWNTFWGTADESQNFIVIGDTVVIIHQATLSGFNLRTGELFKIWGERDSWGGFRNLPWARNEWHGPARSGVAVWGNRIYWQTGSRILCIVWGESGQHAEDVGIDGATVKTQTAPKLPQPSRELLRKQLESVVSEILSTQWMPLHLEPGVGGSEVAFNDSGELFEALAWAYPHLPADLQRQVKDFLASEWQTHPPFAKSAWYPPNEGNPREWFPVPNELRHVGDSHHPFGNLYAIWLWASRCSEWEQVRASWEAIRSCFSEFAESGWQLNPERGDLLANCYLASLIAFRKLAERFGDSDGATRAQRMVESTQNALLAWWERSAKQVRLPIFRDINEWDAFIRDGDALFFRIVPHRSKIALFHDLTPEVAETVKTKAPEALKKIWETFELLCPTWHLVGEERQVHYGERFVDPPDFSLSAFKAFAWLMDAPASELARKVDIPFCQADLSYAVKIALVLERTERR
;
A
#
# COMPACT_ATOMS: atom_id res chain seq x y z
N MET A 1 36.57 -46.11 28.29
CA MET A 1 37.76 -45.46 27.70
C MET A 1 37.50 -45.30 26.21
N SER A 2 37.36 -44.06 25.73
CA SER A 2 37.28 -43.59 24.32
C SER A 2 36.27 -42.44 24.22
N LEU A 3 36.80 -41.22 24.14
CA LEU A 3 36.11 -39.94 24.14
C LEU A 3 35.42 -39.64 22.80
N ARG A 4 34.19 -39.14 22.87
CA ARG A 4 33.48 -38.41 21.81
C ARG A 4 33.86 -36.93 21.89
N ASN A 5 34.39 -36.38 20.81
CA ASN A 5 34.55 -34.92 20.65
C ASN A 5 33.29 -34.33 20.00
N SER A 6 32.52 -33.61 20.80
CA SER A 6 31.51 -32.64 20.38
C SER A 6 32.17 -31.27 20.20
N LEU A 7 32.18 -30.75 18.97
CA LEU A 7 32.49 -29.35 18.68
C LEU A 7 31.23 -28.49 18.94
N PRO A 8 31.32 -27.35 19.65
CA PRO A 8 30.16 -26.49 19.91
C PRO A 8 29.87 -25.58 18.72
N LEU A 9 28.56 -25.39 18.45
CA LEU A 9 28.01 -24.35 17.58
C LEU A 9 28.42 -22.97 18.09
N PHE A 10 28.93 -22.11 17.20
CA PHE A 10 29.11 -20.69 17.43
C PHE A 10 27.74 -20.00 17.62
N PHE A 11 27.36 -19.77 18.87
CA PHE A 11 26.51 -18.64 19.24
C PHE A 11 27.40 -17.40 19.28
N ILE A 12 27.12 -16.40 18.45
CA ILE A 12 27.62 -15.04 18.70
C ILE A 12 26.79 -14.49 19.87
N LEU A 13 27.23 -14.79 21.08
CA LEU A 13 26.91 -14.01 22.27
C LEU A 13 27.97 -12.92 22.36
N CYS A 14 27.63 -11.70 21.93
CA CYS A 14 28.42 -10.51 22.25
C CYS A 14 28.28 -10.21 23.76
N PHE A 15 29.04 -10.92 24.58
CA PHE A 15 29.34 -10.51 25.95
C PHE A 15 30.86 -10.45 26.09
N ASN A 16 31.42 -9.33 25.62
CA ASN A 16 32.53 -8.56 26.20
C ASN A 16 33.07 -7.57 25.16
N GLY A 17 32.79 -6.28 25.41
CA GLY A 17 33.16 -5.14 24.56
C GLY A 17 31.93 -4.42 24.01
N PHE A 18 31.77 -3.15 24.35
CA PHE A 18 30.79 -2.23 23.74
C PHE A 18 31.12 -2.01 22.25
N GLY A 19 30.94 -3.03 21.43
CA GLY A 19 31.03 -2.94 19.98
C GLY A 19 29.72 -2.38 19.42
N VAL A 20 29.82 -1.41 18.50
CA VAL A 20 28.66 -0.87 17.80
C VAL A 20 28.07 -1.98 16.92
N CYS A 21 26.81 -2.37 17.18
CA CYS A 21 26.10 -3.36 16.38
C CYS A 21 25.45 -2.69 15.16
N ASP A 22 25.60 -3.31 13.99
CA ASP A 22 24.96 -2.86 12.76
C ASP A 22 23.44 -3.12 12.78
N TRP A 23 22.70 -2.18 12.20
CA TRP A 23 21.30 -2.33 11.83
C TRP A 23 21.21 -2.71 10.35
N ALA A 24 21.67 -3.92 10.05
CA ALA A 24 22.00 -4.35 8.69
C ALA A 24 20.78 -4.74 7.83
N THR A 25 19.59 -4.87 8.41
CA THR A 25 18.36 -5.22 7.69
C THR A 25 17.15 -4.64 8.40
N LEU A 26 16.00 -4.63 7.74
CA LEU A 26 14.72 -4.19 8.30
C LEU A 26 14.51 -4.78 9.73
N ARG A 27 14.25 -3.97 10.73
CA ARG A 27 14.12 -4.39 12.15
C ARG A 27 15.37 -4.99 12.77
N GLY A 28 16.55 -4.65 12.26
CA GLY A 28 17.84 -4.97 12.84
C GLY A 28 18.32 -6.40 12.59
N ASN A 29 17.44 -7.39 12.50
CA ASN A 29 17.81 -8.79 12.28
C ASN A 29 16.78 -9.58 11.45
N THR A 30 17.16 -10.79 11.03
CA THR A 30 16.35 -11.65 10.16
C THR A 30 15.16 -12.31 10.85
N GLN A 31 15.11 -12.32 12.18
CA GLN A 31 13.93 -12.70 12.97
C GLN A 31 12.92 -11.54 13.12
N ARG A 32 13.36 -10.33 12.76
CA ARG A 32 12.62 -9.07 12.85
C ARG A 32 12.18 -8.72 14.28
N THR A 33 13.05 -8.99 15.26
CA THR A 33 12.68 -8.80 16.68
C THR A 33 12.39 -7.35 17.03
N GLY A 34 12.98 -6.37 16.33
CA GLY A 34 12.84 -4.94 16.67
C GLY A 34 13.46 -4.57 18.03
N PHE A 35 14.40 -5.39 18.52
CA PHE A 35 15.08 -5.19 19.80
C PHE A 35 16.57 -4.92 19.61
N VAL A 36 17.11 -3.99 20.40
CA VAL A 36 18.53 -3.65 20.47
C VAL A 36 19.01 -3.75 21.91
N ALA A 37 20.10 -4.48 22.12
CA ALA A 37 20.79 -4.54 23.41
C ALA A 37 21.70 -3.31 23.61
N SER A 38 21.08 -2.14 23.79
CA SER A 38 21.77 -0.87 24.12
C SER A 38 20.98 -0.13 25.19
N GLN A 39 21.54 0.92 25.78
CA GLN A 39 20.87 1.73 26.80
C GLN A 39 20.74 3.18 26.33
N LEU A 40 19.50 3.62 26.12
CA LEU A 40 19.20 5.00 25.73
C LEU A 40 19.29 5.93 26.94
N GLN A 41 19.98 7.06 26.80
CA GLN A 41 20.22 8.01 27.90
C GLN A 41 20.14 9.46 27.41
N PRO A 42 19.40 10.37 28.09
CA PRO A 42 19.44 11.80 27.79
C PRO A 42 20.81 12.41 28.13
N PRO A 43 21.16 13.59 27.58
CA PRO A 43 20.35 14.44 26.71
C PRO A 43 20.24 13.91 25.27
N PHE A 44 19.21 14.36 24.54
CA PHE A 44 19.02 14.07 23.11
C PHE A 44 19.33 15.30 22.28
N ARG A 45 20.04 15.11 21.17
CA ARG A 45 20.37 16.19 20.24
C ARG A 45 20.23 15.72 18.80
N LEU A 46 19.59 16.55 17.99
CA LEU A 46 19.57 16.39 16.55
C LEU A 46 20.96 16.69 15.97
N ALA A 47 21.67 15.65 15.53
CA ALA A 47 23.03 15.72 15.01
C ALA A 47 23.08 16.17 13.55
N TRP A 48 22.14 15.72 12.72
CA TRP A 48 21.94 16.18 11.34
C TRP A 48 20.56 15.81 10.82
N VAL A 49 20.10 16.54 9.79
CA VAL A 49 18.88 16.26 9.02
C VAL A 49 19.20 16.31 7.55
N ARG A 50 18.66 15.36 6.78
CA ARG A 50 18.73 15.36 5.33
C ARG A 50 17.36 15.16 4.72
N HIS A 51 16.99 16.05 3.80
CA HIS A 51 15.87 15.84 2.91
C HIS A 51 16.33 15.54 1.49
N PHE A 52 15.60 14.71 0.77
CA PHE A 52 15.96 14.31 -0.58
C PHE A 52 15.17 15.11 -1.60
N VAL A 53 15.86 15.91 -2.41
CA VAL A 53 15.24 16.83 -3.37
C VAL A 53 14.63 16.06 -4.53
N ASN A 54 13.33 16.23 -4.76
CA ASN A 54 12.54 15.53 -5.80
C ASN A 54 12.64 13.99 -5.74
N GLU A 55 12.87 13.44 -4.55
CA GLU A 55 13.04 12.00 -4.33
C GLU A 55 12.12 11.59 -3.18
N ARG A 56 11.04 10.86 -3.50
CA ARG A 56 10.09 10.37 -2.49
C ARG A 56 10.66 9.13 -1.78
N ILE A 57 10.64 9.11 -0.45
CA ILE A 57 10.90 7.90 0.35
C ILE A 57 9.55 7.31 0.79
N GLY A 58 9.34 6.01 0.53
CA GLY A 58 8.11 5.31 0.90
C GLY A 58 7.96 5.09 2.39
N THR A 59 6.71 4.92 2.85
CA THR A 59 6.41 4.63 4.25
C THR A 59 6.89 3.25 4.72
N CYS A 60 7.19 2.36 3.78
CA CYS A 60 7.73 1.02 4.03
C CYS A 60 9.27 0.97 4.05
N VAL A 61 9.94 2.13 3.92
CA VAL A 61 11.40 2.23 3.97
C VAL A 61 11.86 2.52 5.39
N GLU A 62 12.83 1.74 5.84
CA GLU A 62 13.59 1.93 7.07
C GLU A 62 15.04 2.22 6.68
N PRO A 63 15.71 3.21 7.31
CA PRO A 63 17.14 3.42 7.09
C PRO A 63 17.91 2.16 7.48
N ILE A 64 18.89 1.75 6.67
CA ILE A 64 19.77 0.63 7.03
C ILE A 64 21.13 1.19 7.41
N VAL A 65 21.65 0.83 8.58
CA VAL A 65 22.87 1.45 9.11
C VAL A 65 23.91 0.39 9.40
N ALA A 66 25.02 0.45 8.69
CA ALA A 66 26.12 -0.49 8.86
C ALA A 66 27.45 0.12 8.44
N GLU A 67 28.54 -0.28 9.10
CA GLU A 67 29.91 0.16 8.76
C GLU A 67 30.04 1.70 8.62
N GLY A 68 29.41 2.43 9.54
CA GLY A 68 29.41 3.89 9.58
C GLY A 68 28.67 4.56 8.42
N LYS A 69 27.72 3.88 7.76
CA LYS A 69 26.92 4.44 6.66
C LYS A 69 25.43 4.20 6.85
N VAL A 70 24.63 5.12 6.33
CA VAL A 70 23.17 5.02 6.25
C VAL A 70 22.78 4.78 4.80
N PHE A 71 22.05 3.69 4.53
CA PHE A 71 21.53 3.35 3.22
C PHE A 71 20.02 3.58 3.16
N VAL A 72 19.57 4.25 2.10
CA VAL A 72 18.16 4.63 1.91
C VAL A 72 17.76 4.46 0.45
N THR A 73 16.55 3.95 0.23
CA THR A 73 15.93 3.75 -1.08
C THR A 73 14.83 4.76 -1.34
N THR A 74 14.58 5.08 -2.60
CA THR A 74 13.55 6.06 -3.02
C THR A 74 12.64 5.52 -4.11
N HIS A 75 11.40 6.03 -4.14
CA HIS A 75 10.41 5.75 -5.17
C HIS A 75 10.81 6.28 -6.55
N ASN A 76 11.73 7.25 -6.62
CA ASN A 76 12.28 7.72 -7.88
C ASN A 76 13.37 6.77 -8.42
N GLY A 77 13.66 5.64 -7.76
CA GLY A 77 14.60 4.64 -8.25
C GLY A 77 16.04 4.88 -7.81
N SER A 78 16.27 5.55 -6.67
CA SER A 78 17.61 5.78 -6.16
C SER A 78 17.92 4.92 -4.92
N VAL A 79 19.18 4.52 -4.78
CA VAL A 79 19.79 4.07 -3.51
C VAL A 79 20.86 5.08 -3.14
N TYR A 80 20.78 5.64 -1.93
CA TYR A 80 21.78 6.56 -1.39
C TYR A 80 22.58 5.89 -0.29
N ALA A 81 23.87 6.23 -0.20
CA ALA A 81 24.64 6.06 1.02
C ALA A 81 25.05 7.41 1.58
N LEU A 82 24.82 7.60 2.87
CA LEU A 82 25.26 8.76 3.62
C LEU A 82 26.28 8.31 4.65
N ASP A 83 27.19 9.21 5.01
CA ASP A 83 28.02 9.05 6.20
C ASP A 83 27.13 9.09 7.45
N ALA A 84 27.29 8.12 8.35
CA ALA A 84 26.40 7.96 9.50
C ALA A 84 26.57 9.05 10.56
N GLU A 85 27.74 9.67 10.65
CA GLU A 85 28.03 10.69 11.66
C GLU A 85 27.63 12.09 11.20
N THR A 86 27.83 12.40 9.93
CA THR A 86 27.69 13.74 9.35
C THR A 86 26.47 13.90 8.43
N GLY A 87 25.91 12.79 7.92
CA GLY A 87 24.82 12.80 6.95
C GLY A 87 25.25 13.25 5.55
N GLN A 88 26.55 13.40 5.28
CA GLN A 88 27.02 13.77 3.94
C GLN A 88 26.77 12.65 2.93
N PRO A 89 26.22 12.95 1.73
CA PRO A 89 26.03 11.93 0.71
C PRO A 89 27.37 11.44 0.16
N LEU A 90 27.61 10.14 0.25
CA LEU A 90 28.84 9.49 -0.20
C LEU A 90 28.72 9.01 -1.66
N TRP A 91 27.60 8.36 -1.98
CA TRP A 91 27.32 7.88 -3.33
C TRP A 91 25.82 7.69 -3.54
N ARG A 92 25.44 7.63 -4.82
CA ARG A 92 24.08 7.30 -5.28
C ARG A 92 24.16 6.22 -6.36
N PHE A 93 23.21 5.30 -6.34
CA PHE A 93 22.92 4.39 -7.45
C PHE A 93 21.52 4.70 -7.99
N LYS A 94 21.39 4.86 -9.32
CA LYS A 94 20.14 5.22 -9.99
C LYS A 94 19.66 4.08 -10.89
N ALA A 95 18.55 3.45 -10.51
CA ALA A 95 17.81 2.49 -11.32
C ALA A 95 16.66 3.18 -12.09
N HIS A 96 16.03 2.41 -12.98
CA HIS A 96 14.89 2.88 -13.78
C HIS A 96 13.58 2.86 -12.96
N GLY A 97 13.26 1.73 -12.34
CA GLY A 97 12.08 1.54 -11.50
C GLY A 97 12.27 1.94 -10.04
N ALA A 98 11.14 2.15 -9.37
CA ALA A 98 11.04 2.58 -7.98
C ALA A 98 11.58 1.52 -7.00
N PHE A 99 12.27 1.95 -5.95
CA PHE A 99 12.54 1.10 -4.79
C PHE A 99 11.49 1.40 -3.71
N LEU A 100 10.59 0.46 -3.45
CA LEU A 100 9.47 0.65 -2.53
C LEU A 100 9.80 0.31 -1.06
N HIS A 101 10.86 -0.47 -0.83
CA HIS A 101 11.22 -0.99 0.50
C HIS A 101 12.71 -0.80 0.81
N SER A 102 13.06 -0.99 2.08
CA SER A 102 14.43 -0.88 2.58
C SER A 102 15.40 -1.81 1.84
N PRO A 103 16.65 -1.39 1.64
CA PRO A 103 17.71 -2.31 1.23
C PRO A 103 18.08 -3.27 2.38
N ALA A 104 19.10 -4.09 2.16
CA ALA A 104 19.79 -4.84 3.21
C ALA A 104 21.30 -4.73 3.03
N TYR A 105 22.05 -4.76 4.13
CA TYR A 105 23.50 -4.82 4.13
C TYR A 105 23.97 -6.21 4.58
N ALA A 106 24.94 -6.79 3.88
CA ALA A 106 25.63 -7.99 4.31
C ALA A 106 26.98 -8.14 3.61
N GLU A 107 28.03 -8.52 4.36
CA GLU A 107 29.36 -8.86 3.82
C GLU A 107 29.92 -7.83 2.81
N GLY A 108 29.75 -6.52 3.09
CA GLY A 108 30.23 -5.44 2.22
C GLY A 108 29.34 -5.17 0.99
N LEU A 109 28.14 -5.72 0.93
CA LEU A 109 27.19 -5.48 -0.15
C LEU A 109 25.91 -4.83 0.37
N VAL A 110 25.39 -3.87 -0.40
CA VAL A 110 24.05 -3.32 -0.23
C VAL A 110 23.16 -3.96 -1.28
N ILE A 111 22.14 -4.68 -0.82
CA ILE A 111 21.18 -5.39 -1.63
C ILE A 111 19.89 -4.59 -1.70
N ALA A 112 19.42 -4.28 -2.90
CA ALA A 112 18.20 -3.49 -3.12
C ALA A 112 17.39 -4.06 -4.27
N ALA A 113 16.06 -4.02 -4.17
CA ALA A 113 15.15 -4.60 -5.15
C ALA A 113 14.08 -3.60 -5.58
N ASN A 114 13.78 -3.54 -6.88
CA ASN A 114 12.90 -2.51 -7.44
C ASN A 114 11.68 -3.08 -8.19
N THR A 115 10.78 -2.19 -8.59
CA THR A 115 9.51 -2.53 -9.27
C THR A 115 9.69 -3.01 -10.71
N ASP A 116 10.88 -2.86 -11.30
CA ASP A 116 11.18 -3.37 -12.63
C ASP A 116 11.63 -4.83 -12.63
N GLY A 117 11.65 -5.53 -11.49
CA GLY A 117 12.08 -6.94 -11.46
C GLY A 117 13.54 -7.15 -11.17
N CYS A 118 14.27 -6.11 -10.76
CA CYS A 118 15.71 -6.20 -10.57
C CYS A 118 16.09 -6.24 -9.09
N LEU A 119 16.94 -7.20 -8.75
CA LEU A 119 17.66 -7.31 -7.49
C LEU A 119 19.12 -6.92 -7.75
N TYR A 120 19.59 -5.86 -7.11
CA TYR A 120 20.94 -5.32 -7.27
C TYR A 120 21.78 -5.62 -6.04
N ALA A 121 23.05 -5.92 -6.25
CA ALA A 121 24.07 -5.86 -5.22
C ALA A 121 25.11 -4.78 -5.55
N LEU A 122 25.24 -3.85 -4.63
CA LEU A 122 26.11 -2.69 -4.75
C LEU A 122 27.25 -2.82 -3.74
N ASP A 123 28.46 -2.44 -4.15
CA ASP A 123 29.56 -2.26 -3.21
C ASP A 123 29.21 -1.14 -2.21
N TYR A 124 29.26 -1.46 -0.92
CA TYR A 124 28.81 -0.53 0.13
C TYR A 124 29.65 0.76 0.24
N LYS A 125 30.91 0.75 -0.22
CA LYS A 125 31.80 1.92 -0.16
C LYS A 125 31.59 2.87 -1.33
N THR A 126 31.30 2.33 -2.51
CA THR A 126 31.38 3.08 -3.77
C THR A 126 30.05 3.19 -4.52
N GLY A 127 29.05 2.37 -4.17
CA GLY A 127 27.80 2.26 -4.91
C GLY A 127 27.95 1.56 -6.26
N GLN A 128 29.12 1.00 -6.57
CA GLN A 128 29.36 0.29 -7.82
C GLN A 128 28.55 -1.01 -7.86
N LEU A 129 27.87 -1.23 -8.99
CA LEU A 129 27.14 -2.47 -9.24
C LEU A 129 28.11 -3.66 -9.30
N ARG A 130 27.88 -4.68 -8.47
CA ARG A 130 28.66 -5.93 -8.43
C ARG A 130 27.99 -7.01 -9.24
N TRP A 131 26.68 -7.16 -9.05
CA TRP A 131 25.83 -8.02 -9.86
C TRP A 131 24.39 -7.51 -9.79
N PHE A 132 23.58 -7.89 -10.77
CA PHE A 132 22.12 -7.77 -10.69
C PHE A 132 21.45 -9.03 -11.25
N VAL A 133 20.23 -9.29 -10.80
CA VAL A 133 19.38 -10.38 -11.29
C VAL A 133 18.05 -9.78 -11.71
N PHE A 134 17.60 -10.11 -12.93
CA PHE A 134 16.26 -9.79 -13.40
C PHE A 134 15.35 -11.02 -13.24
N VAL A 135 14.34 -10.92 -12.39
CA VAL A 135 13.42 -12.04 -12.04
C VAL A 135 12.14 -12.03 -12.90
N GLY A 136 11.84 -10.89 -13.52
CA GLY A 136 10.71 -10.71 -14.42
C GLY A 136 10.02 -9.38 -14.22
N GLN A 137 9.20 -8.99 -15.20
CA GLN A 137 8.35 -7.80 -15.10
C GLN A 137 7.42 -7.92 -13.88
N GLY A 138 7.11 -6.78 -13.26
CA GLY A 138 6.25 -6.69 -12.08
C GLY A 138 6.98 -6.54 -10.75
N GLY A 139 8.27 -6.89 -10.66
CA GLY A 139 9.13 -6.38 -9.59
C GLY A 139 8.85 -6.86 -8.18
N PHE A 140 9.31 -6.05 -7.23
CA PHE A 140 9.37 -6.37 -5.81
C PHE A 140 8.68 -5.29 -4.98
N SER A 141 7.91 -5.72 -3.98
CA SER A 141 7.39 -4.92 -2.86
C SER A 141 7.75 -5.59 -1.54
N ALA A 142 9.04 -5.84 -1.35
CA ALA A 142 9.57 -6.40 -0.12
C ALA A 142 11.05 -6.00 0.04
N SER A 143 11.53 -5.96 1.28
CA SER A 143 12.96 -5.84 1.55
C SER A 143 13.66 -7.18 1.32
N PRO A 144 14.89 -7.18 0.79
CA PRO A 144 15.71 -8.39 0.75
C PRO A 144 16.03 -8.90 2.16
N THR A 145 15.93 -10.21 2.38
CA THR A 145 16.39 -10.86 3.61
C THR A 145 17.67 -11.62 3.33
N VAL A 146 18.77 -11.24 3.99
CA VAL A 146 20.07 -11.89 3.80
C VAL A 146 20.40 -12.76 5.00
N SER A 147 20.63 -14.05 4.78
CA SER A 147 21.03 -15.01 5.81
C SER A 147 21.88 -16.11 5.21
N GLU A 148 22.94 -16.55 5.91
CA GLU A 148 23.80 -17.67 5.48
C GLU A 148 24.36 -17.51 4.04
N GLY A 149 24.68 -16.27 3.64
CA GLY A 149 25.17 -15.95 2.29
C GLY A 149 24.11 -16.08 1.19
N VAL A 150 22.83 -16.11 1.55
CA VAL A 150 21.67 -16.17 0.63
C VAL A 150 20.82 -14.92 0.79
N VAL A 151 20.47 -14.31 -0.34
CA VAL A 151 19.46 -13.26 -0.44
C VAL A 151 18.11 -13.90 -0.79
N LEU A 152 17.09 -13.65 0.03
CA LEU A 152 15.73 -14.15 -0.14
C LEU A 152 14.77 -12.98 -0.38
N ILE A 153 13.94 -13.08 -1.41
CA ILE A 153 12.94 -12.04 -1.70
C ILE A 153 11.77 -12.57 -2.52
N GLY A 154 10.57 -12.07 -2.22
CA GLY A 154 9.34 -12.34 -2.97
C GLY A 154 8.98 -11.21 -3.93
N SER A 155 8.53 -11.58 -5.13
CA SER A 155 8.10 -10.65 -6.17
C SER A 155 6.57 -10.47 -6.17
N ARG A 156 6.13 -9.37 -6.78
CA ARG A 156 4.71 -9.04 -6.94
C ARG A 156 4.00 -9.95 -7.95
N VAL A 157 4.75 -10.75 -8.73
CA VAL A 157 4.22 -11.78 -9.64
C VAL A 157 4.26 -13.20 -9.05
N GLY A 158 4.54 -13.33 -7.75
CA GLY A 158 4.46 -14.61 -7.04
C GLY A 158 5.70 -15.49 -7.08
N LYS A 159 6.80 -15.03 -7.69
CA LYS A 159 8.09 -15.71 -7.60
C LYS A 159 8.78 -15.38 -6.28
N PHE A 160 9.18 -16.40 -5.53
CA PHE A 160 10.06 -16.31 -4.37
C PHE A 160 11.44 -16.85 -4.74
N VAL A 161 12.47 -16.01 -4.68
CA VAL A 161 13.81 -16.35 -5.16
C VAL A 161 14.84 -16.38 -4.02
N ALA A 162 15.79 -17.31 -4.13
CA ALA A 162 17.01 -17.32 -3.35
C ALA A 162 18.22 -17.12 -4.26
N VAL A 163 19.02 -16.13 -3.94
CA VAL A 163 20.19 -15.73 -4.73
C VAL A 163 21.43 -15.81 -3.86
N ASP A 164 22.51 -16.36 -4.40
CA ASP A 164 23.81 -16.33 -3.74
C ASP A 164 24.31 -14.88 -3.59
N LEU A 165 24.62 -14.47 -2.36
CA LEU A 165 24.99 -13.10 -2.02
C LEU A 165 26.21 -12.58 -2.81
N LYS A 166 27.21 -13.44 -3.06
CA LYS A 166 28.48 -13.01 -3.65
C LYS A 166 28.43 -12.97 -5.17
N SER A 167 27.78 -13.97 -5.77
CA SER A 167 27.80 -14.18 -7.21
C SER A 167 26.54 -13.72 -7.94
N GLY A 168 25.43 -13.48 -7.23
CA GLY A 168 24.15 -13.18 -7.86
C GLY A 168 23.50 -14.39 -8.55
N LYS A 169 24.04 -15.61 -8.39
CA LYS A 169 23.44 -16.81 -8.98
C LYS A 169 22.19 -17.22 -8.23
N VAL A 170 21.09 -17.43 -8.94
CA VAL A 170 19.87 -18.01 -8.38
C VAL A 170 20.18 -19.44 -7.89
N ARG A 171 20.01 -19.68 -6.59
CA ARG A 171 20.18 -21.01 -5.97
C ARG A 171 18.93 -21.85 -6.16
N TRP A 172 17.78 -21.25 -5.91
CA TRP A 172 16.46 -21.86 -6.13
C TRP A 172 15.40 -20.78 -6.30
N GLN A 173 14.25 -21.18 -6.84
CA GLN A 173 13.06 -20.34 -7.00
C GLN A 173 11.82 -21.18 -6.74
N GLN A 174 10.80 -20.56 -6.13
CA GLN A 174 9.45 -21.09 -6.03
C GLN A 174 8.46 -20.13 -6.69
N ASP A 175 7.42 -20.67 -7.30
CA ASP A 175 6.30 -19.89 -7.85
C ASP A 175 5.06 -20.18 -7.00
N PHE A 176 4.53 -19.15 -6.34
CA PHE A 176 3.33 -19.26 -5.52
C PHE A 176 2.06 -18.95 -6.31
N GLY A 177 2.16 -18.42 -7.53
CA GLY A 177 1.02 -18.02 -8.36
C GLY A 177 0.21 -16.84 -7.83
N VAL A 178 0.63 -16.24 -6.71
CA VAL A 178 -0.02 -15.09 -6.06
C VAL A 178 1.03 -14.09 -5.61
N PRO A 179 0.77 -12.78 -5.62
CA PRO A 179 1.76 -11.77 -5.26
C PRO A 179 2.36 -11.98 -3.87
N ILE A 180 3.65 -11.66 -3.70
CA ILE A 180 4.37 -11.72 -2.43
C ILE A 180 4.84 -10.31 -2.09
N ARG A 181 4.09 -9.62 -1.21
CA ARG A 181 4.37 -8.24 -0.75
C ARG A 181 4.86 -8.17 0.69
N GLN A 182 5.17 -9.33 1.28
CA GLN A 182 5.67 -9.42 2.65
C GLN A 182 7.15 -9.79 2.64
N THR A 183 7.95 -9.04 3.41
CA THR A 183 9.35 -9.37 3.63
C THR A 183 9.47 -10.67 4.44
N ALA A 184 10.28 -11.62 3.98
CA ALA A 184 10.45 -12.92 4.64
C ALA A 184 11.31 -12.81 5.91
N SER A 185 11.08 -13.71 6.86
CA SER A 185 11.89 -13.84 8.08
C SER A 185 12.58 -15.20 8.15
N VAL A 186 13.75 -15.25 8.77
CA VAL A 186 14.60 -16.44 8.80
C VAL A 186 15.02 -16.79 10.22
N ALA A 187 14.87 -18.06 10.57
CA ALA A 187 15.42 -18.63 11.79
C ALA A 187 15.65 -20.14 11.60
N ASP A 188 16.70 -20.69 12.21
CA ASP A 188 16.92 -22.14 12.30
C ASP A 188 16.92 -22.85 10.93
N GLY A 189 17.53 -22.23 9.91
CA GLY A 189 17.55 -22.76 8.54
C GLY A 189 16.20 -22.72 7.81
N ARG A 190 15.18 -22.08 8.39
CA ARG A 190 13.83 -21.96 7.84
C ARG A 190 13.52 -20.53 7.43
N VAL A 191 12.78 -20.39 6.35
CA VAL A 191 12.26 -19.12 5.81
C VAL A 191 10.75 -19.09 5.97
N PHE A 192 10.23 -18.00 6.51
CA PHE A 192 8.79 -17.79 6.71
C PHE A 192 8.32 -16.59 5.90
N VAL A 193 7.26 -16.79 5.11
CA VAL A 193 6.70 -15.76 4.22
C VAL A 193 5.21 -15.99 4.03
N THR A 194 4.42 -14.91 3.97
CA THR A 194 2.99 -14.92 3.65
C THR A 194 2.79 -14.22 2.31
N ALA A 195 2.00 -14.82 1.42
CA ALA A 195 1.61 -14.22 0.14
C ALA A 195 0.18 -13.64 0.24
N GLU A 196 -0.31 -13.00 -0.82
CA GLU A 196 -1.67 -12.39 -0.83
C GLU A 196 -2.81 -13.41 -0.75
N ASP A 197 -2.54 -14.71 -0.88
CA ASP A 197 -3.50 -15.77 -0.56
C ASP A 197 -3.65 -16.04 0.94
N LEU A 198 -3.00 -15.22 1.77
CA LEU A 198 -2.97 -15.27 3.23
C LEU A 198 -2.51 -16.61 3.80
N ARG A 199 -1.73 -17.39 3.03
CA ARG A 199 -1.09 -18.61 3.54
C ARG A 199 0.35 -18.33 3.94
N VAL A 200 0.68 -18.67 5.18
CA VAL A 200 2.05 -18.68 5.67
C VAL A 200 2.74 -19.92 5.11
N ARG A 201 3.92 -19.74 4.53
CA ARG A 201 4.74 -20.82 3.99
C ARG A 201 6.04 -20.87 4.78
N CYS A 202 6.46 -22.09 5.12
CA CYS A 202 7.78 -22.36 5.65
C CYS A 202 8.60 -23.11 4.61
N LEU A 203 9.80 -22.61 4.31
CA LEU A 203 10.71 -23.20 3.35
C LEU A 203 12.04 -23.52 4.02
N ASP A 204 12.70 -24.58 3.56
CA ASP A 204 14.11 -24.82 3.88
C ASP A 204 14.99 -23.81 3.11
N ILE A 205 15.88 -23.10 3.81
CA ILE A 205 16.69 -22.03 3.21
C ILE A 205 17.65 -22.53 2.13
N LYS A 206 18.12 -23.77 2.25
CA LYS A 206 19.16 -24.32 1.36
C LYS A 206 18.58 -24.83 0.05
N THR A 207 17.42 -25.47 0.12
CA THR A 207 16.79 -26.18 -1.01
C THR A 207 15.60 -25.45 -1.59
N GLY A 208 14.99 -24.52 -0.84
CA GLY A 208 13.73 -23.89 -1.22
C GLY A 208 12.53 -24.83 -1.15
N LYS A 209 12.68 -26.03 -0.57
CA LYS A 209 11.58 -26.97 -0.40
C LYS A 209 10.58 -26.39 0.60
N ILE A 210 9.32 -26.30 0.20
CA ILE A 210 8.23 -25.97 1.12
C ILE A 210 8.09 -27.12 2.12
N LEU A 211 8.30 -26.80 3.40
CA LEU A 211 8.19 -27.74 4.52
C LEU A 211 6.74 -27.86 5.00
N TRP A 212 6.01 -26.75 4.99
CA TRP A 212 4.57 -26.71 5.24
C TRP A 212 3.93 -25.43 4.68
N VAL A 213 2.61 -25.47 4.52
CA VAL A 213 1.75 -24.33 4.17
C VAL A 213 0.60 -24.29 5.16
N SER A 214 0.32 -23.13 5.75
CA SER A 214 -0.80 -22.97 6.68
C SER A 214 -2.15 -23.02 5.94
N LYS A 215 -3.26 -23.14 6.70
CA LYS A 215 -4.56 -22.70 6.20
C LYS A 215 -4.51 -21.20 5.90
N PRO A 216 -5.35 -20.67 4.99
CA PRO A 216 -5.50 -19.23 4.82
C PRO A 216 -5.82 -18.57 6.17
N LEU A 217 -5.09 -17.52 6.50
CA LEU A 217 -5.41 -16.65 7.62
C LEU A 217 -6.62 -15.78 7.23
N ASN A 218 -7.37 -15.31 8.22
CA ASN A 218 -8.43 -14.33 7.97
C ASN A 218 -7.80 -12.95 7.74
N GLY A 219 -8.32 -12.21 6.77
CA GLY A 219 -7.92 -10.84 6.48
C GLY A 219 -8.02 -10.49 5.01
N GLN A 220 -7.55 -9.30 4.65
CA GLN A 220 -7.41 -8.88 3.24
C GLN A 220 -6.00 -9.04 2.71
N THR A 221 -5.00 -8.78 3.55
CA THR A 221 -3.59 -8.79 3.13
C THR A 221 -2.69 -8.87 4.35
N ALA A 222 -1.48 -9.41 4.17
CA ALA A 222 -0.39 -9.41 5.16
C ALA A 222 0.77 -8.48 4.74
N ARG A 223 0.52 -7.57 3.78
CA ARG A 223 1.47 -6.56 3.30
C ARG A 223 2.07 -5.73 4.44
N ASP A 224 3.18 -5.06 4.16
CA ASP A 224 3.83 -4.05 5.00
C ASP A 224 4.49 -4.58 6.31
N TYR A 225 4.02 -5.68 6.91
CA TYR A 225 4.65 -6.22 8.13
C TYR A 225 5.01 -7.69 7.98
N TYR A 226 6.31 -7.94 8.07
CA TYR A 226 6.99 -9.23 8.04
C TYR A 226 6.57 -10.16 9.19
N PRO A 227 6.73 -11.48 9.03
CA PRO A 227 6.57 -12.43 10.13
C PRO A 227 7.60 -12.12 11.23
N VAL A 228 7.21 -12.16 12.50
CA VAL A 228 8.15 -12.01 13.62
C VAL A 228 8.43 -13.38 14.23
N ILE A 229 9.70 -13.74 14.35
CA ILE A 229 10.10 -15.03 14.91
C ILE A 229 10.41 -14.87 16.39
N VAL A 230 9.75 -15.68 17.21
CA VAL A 230 9.92 -15.68 18.67
C VAL A 230 10.28 -17.07 19.15
N LYS A 231 11.23 -17.16 20.08
CA LYS A 231 11.62 -18.40 20.74
C LYS A 231 11.21 -18.37 22.19
N VAL A 232 10.44 -19.37 22.62
CA VAL A 232 9.97 -19.49 24.01
C VAL A 232 10.12 -20.94 24.44
N ASN A 233 10.81 -21.17 25.56
CA ASN A 233 11.02 -22.50 26.15
C ASN A 233 11.52 -23.56 25.13
N GLY A 234 12.48 -23.18 24.27
CA GLY A 234 13.06 -24.08 23.26
C GLY A 234 12.18 -24.34 22.03
N LYS A 235 10.99 -23.74 21.95
CA LYS A 235 10.13 -23.78 20.76
C LYS A 235 10.21 -22.47 19.99
N THR A 236 10.07 -22.56 18.67
CA THR A 236 10.04 -21.40 17.76
C THR A 236 8.63 -21.18 17.26
N PHE A 237 8.18 -19.92 17.27
CA PHE A 237 6.87 -19.51 16.77
C PHE A 237 7.01 -18.40 15.74
N VAL A 238 6.04 -18.35 14.83
CA VAL A 238 5.92 -17.34 13.78
C VAL A 238 4.69 -16.50 14.09
N VAL A 239 4.89 -15.21 14.32
CA VAL A 239 3.79 -14.25 14.50
C VAL A 239 3.52 -13.54 13.19
N VAL A 240 2.27 -13.59 12.73
CA VAL A 240 1.80 -12.93 11.50
C VAL A 240 0.59 -12.07 11.83
N ARG A 241 0.45 -10.95 11.12
CA ARG A 241 -0.74 -10.09 11.22
C ARG A 241 -1.31 -9.76 9.86
N THR A 242 -2.60 -9.51 9.82
CA THR A 242 -3.37 -9.23 8.60
C THR A 242 -4.26 -8.00 8.78
N ASN A 243 -4.64 -7.38 7.66
CA ASN A 243 -5.70 -6.37 7.67
C ASN A 243 -7.04 -7.04 7.93
N PRO A 244 -7.94 -6.41 8.70
CA PRO A 244 -9.27 -6.95 8.95
C PRO A 244 -10.01 -7.09 7.63
N VAL A 245 -10.84 -8.14 7.52
CA VAL A 245 -11.70 -8.31 6.33
C VAL A 245 -12.77 -7.20 6.26
N ARG A 246 -13.13 -6.66 7.43
CA ARG A 246 -14.06 -5.56 7.59
C ARG A 246 -13.39 -4.20 7.60
N GLU A 247 -14.16 -3.20 7.20
CA GLU A 247 -13.82 -1.81 7.25
C GLU A 247 -13.44 -1.41 8.67
N MET A 248 -12.36 -0.65 8.76
CA MET A 248 -11.68 -0.30 10.01
C MET A 248 -12.65 0.30 11.04
N SER A 249 -13.52 1.24 10.65
CA SER A 249 -14.44 1.89 11.60
C SER A 249 -15.44 0.91 12.18
N HIS A 250 -15.95 -0.02 11.37
CA HIS A 250 -16.81 -1.10 11.83
C HIS A 250 -16.07 -2.06 12.78
N GLN A 251 -14.82 -2.43 12.47
CA GLN A 251 -14.01 -3.28 13.34
C GLN A 251 -13.75 -2.61 14.70
N ILE A 252 -13.33 -1.34 14.68
CA ILE A 252 -13.13 -0.50 15.87
C ILE A 252 -14.41 -0.42 16.70
N GLY A 253 -15.55 -0.17 16.05
CA GLY A 253 -16.84 -0.03 16.71
C GLY A 253 -17.26 -1.32 17.43
N ARG A 254 -17.08 -2.47 16.79
CA ARG A 254 -17.36 -3.79 17.38
C ARG A 254 -16.45 -4.09 18.57
N ASP A 255 -15.16 -3.87 18.41
CA ASP A 255 -14.19 -4.07 19.48
C ASP A 255 -14.51 -3.18 20.69
N ARG A 256 -14.83 -1.91 20.45
CA ARG A 256 -15.24 -0.95 21.48
C ARG A 256 -16.50 -1.43 22.23
N GLN A 257 -17.53 -1.85 21.50
CA GLN A 257 -18.78 -2.35 22.10
C GLN A 257 -18.54 -3.57 22.99
N LEU A 258 -17.71 -4.52 22.54
CA LEU A 258 -17.31 -5.69 23.33
C LEU A 258 -16.63 -5.26 24.63
N LEU A 259 -15.60 -4.41 24.53
CA LEU A 259 -14.80 -3.97 25.68
C LEU A 259 -15.65 -3.18 26.68
N CYS A 260 -16.49 -2.25 26.22
CA CYS A 260 -17.43 -1.51 27.07
C CYS A 260 -18.37 -2.45 27.82
N LYS A 261 -18.95 -3.43 27.12
CA LYS A 261 -19.86 -4.41 27.73
C LYS A 261 -19.18 -5.23 28.82
N VAL A 262 -17.97 -5.70 28.56
CA VAL A 262 -17.20 -6.50 29.53
C VAL A 262 -16.83 -5.68 30.77
N ALA A 263 -16.47 -4.41 30.59
CA ALA A 263 -16.11 -3.53 31.68
C ALA A 263 -17.30 -2.90 32.42
N GLY A 264 -18.54 -3.10 31.93
CA GLY A 264 -19.75 -2.52 32.53
C GLY A 264 -19.89 -1.03 32.28
N ILE A 265 -19.43 -0.54 31.14
CA ILE A 265 -19.44 0.88 30.73
C ILE A 265 -20.48 1.05 29.62
N SER A 266 -21.22 2.16 29.64
CA SER A 266 -22.08 2.55 28.52
C SER A 266 -21.23 2.87 27.28
N ASP A 267 -21.62 2.39 26.10
CA ASP A 267 -20.94 2.67 24.83
C ASP A 267 -21.24 4.09 24.33
N GLY A 268 -20.59 5.09 24.94
CA GLY A 268 -20.70 6.49 24.58
C GLY A 268 -19.42 7.24 24.89
N TRP A 269 -19.03 8.18 24.02
CA TRP A 269 -17.75 8.90 24.12
C TRP A 269 -17.50 9.53 25.49
N GLN A 270 -18.50 10.19 26.07
CA GLN A 270 -18.40 10.80 27.41
C GLN A 270 -18.20 9.75 28.52
N ALA A 271 -18.89 8.62 28.45
CA ALA A 271 -18.78 7.54 29.43
C ALA A 271 -17.42 6.84 29.32
N ILE A 272 -16.93 6.62 28.10
CA ILE A 272 -15.60 6.07 27.82
C ILE A 272 -14.51 7.04 28.30
N GLU A 273 -14.64 8.33 28.00
CA GLU A 273 -13.70 9.36 28.47
C GLU A 273 -13.66 9.42 30.00
N ALA A 274 -14.82 9.38 30.67
CA ALA A 274 -14.89 9.33 32.12
C ALA A 274 -14.28 8.04 32.71
N TRP A 275 -14.55 6.89 32.07
CA TRP A 275 -13.98 5.60 32.48
C TRP A 275 -12.46 5.60 32.39
N THR A 276 -11.94 6.00 31.23
CA THR A 276 -10.52 5.95 30.89
C THR A 276 -9.68 6.91 31.74
N ARG A 277 -10.30 7.98 32.23
CA ARG A 277 -9.77 8.89 33.26
C ARG A 277 -10.12 8.47 34.69
N SER A 278 -10.46 7.21 34.95
CA SER A 278 -10.70 6.71 36.30
C SER A 278 -9.68 5.63 36.70
N GLU A 279 -9.37 5.53 37.99
CA GLU A 279 -8.50 4.47 38.52
C GLU A 279 -9.05 3.06 38.23
N LYS A 280 -10.36 2.92 38.00
CA LYS A 280 -10.99 1.66 37.61
C LYS A 280 -10.50 1.14 36.26
N ALA A 281 -10.08 2.02 35.35
CA ALA A 281 -9.50 1.64 34.06
C ALA A 281 -8.14 0.96 34.19
N LYS A 282 -7.47 0.99 35.36
CA LYS A 282 -6.29 0.13 35.57
C LYS A 282 -6.68 -1.35 35.68
N GLY A 283 -7.89 -1.63 36.15
CA GLY A 283 -8.36 -2.98 36.40
C GLY A 283 -7.58 -3.70 37.50
N SER A 284 -7.68 -5.02 37.50
CA SER A 284 -6.93 -5.94 38.35
C SER A 284 -6.57 -7.18 37.52
N PRO A 285 -5.62 -8.03 37.95
CA PRO A 285 -5.30 -9.26 37.25
C PRO A 285 -6.53 -10.13 36.90
N ASP A 286 -7.50 -10.21 37.81
CA ASP A 286 -8.76 -10.94 37.58
C ASP A 286 -9.65 -10.29 36.51
N LEU A 287 -9.69 -8.96 36.48
CA LEU A 287 -10.46 -8.22 35.46
C LEU A 287 -9.81 -8.35 34.08
N TRP A 288 -8.48 -8.24 34.00
CA TRP A 288 -7.73 -8.47 32.77
C TRP A 288 -7.95 -9.89 32.24
N GLU A 289 -7.95 -10.88 33.12
CA GLU A 289 -8.22 -12.27 32.77
C GLU A 289 -9.63 -12.48 32.21
N ARG A 290 -10.64 -11.90 32.86
CA ARG A 290 -12.03 -11.96 32.41
C ARG A 290 -12.21 -11.29 31.04
N GLU A 291 -11.58 -10.14 30.83
CA GLU A 291 -11.62 -9.46 29.54
C GLU A 291 -10.94 -10.27 28.45
N GLN A 292 -9.72 -10.75 28.70
CA GLN A 292 -8.98 -11.54 27.73
C GLN A 292 -9.71 -12.84 27.38
N ALA A 293 -10.37 -13.48 28.35
CA ALA A 293 -11.23 -14.64 28.08
C ALA A 293 -12.44 -14.27 27.20
N ALA A 294 -13.06 -13.10 27.43
CA ALA A 294 -14.15 -12.61 26.59
C ALA A 294 -13.70 -12.28 25.16
N ILE A 295 -12.50 -11.69 25.00
CA ILE A 295 -11.88 -11.44 23.70
C ILE A 295 -11.63 -12.76 22.96
N ILE A 296 -11.05 -13.76 23.63
CA ILE A 296 -10.81 -15.07 23.02
C ILE A 296 -12.12 -15.68 22.54
N ARG A 297 -13.18 -15.68 23.38
CA ARG A 297 -14.50 -16.16 22.97
C ARG A 297 -15.07 -15.39 21.79
N TYR A 298 -14.94 -14.06 21.80
CA TYR A 298 -15.37 -13.23 20.69
C TYR A 298 -14.67 -13.60 19.38
N LEU A 299 -13.34 -13.80 19.40
CA LEU A 299 -12.56 -14.22 18.23
C LEU A 299 -12.86 -15.66 17.78
N GLN A 300 -13.29 -16.54 18.68
CA GLN A 300 -13.80 -17.87 18.33
C GLN A 300 -15.10 -17.77 17.54
N ASP A 301 -16.01 -16.92 18.00
CA ASP A 301 -17.34 -16.72 17.41
C ASP A 301 -17.29 -15.84 16.13
N ASN A 302 -16.28 -14.98 16.00
CA ASN A 302 -16.11 -13.98 14.93
C ASN A 302 -14.70 -14.04 14.35
N ARG A 303 -14.40 -15.12 13.63
CA ARG A 303 -13.06 -15.36 13.07
C ARG A 303 -12.62 -14.29 12.05
N ASP A 304 -13.56 -13.57 11.44
CA ASP A 304 -13.32 -12.41 10.55
C ASP A 304 -12.70 -11.21 11.27
N ALA A 305 -12.81 -11.12 12.60
CA ALA A 305 -12.19 -10.09 13.44
C ALA A 305 -10.73 -10.39 13.81
N GLN A 306 -10.26 -11.64 13.64
CA GLN A 306 -8.89 -12.00 14.02
C GLN A 306 -7.88 -11.42 13.03
N THR A 307 -6.89 -10.71 13.57
CA THR A 307 -5.80 -10.10 12.79
C THR A 307 -4.42 -10.39 13.37
N PHE A 308 -4.34 -11.19 14.44
CA PHE A 308 -3.11 -11.62 15.11
C PHE A 308 -3.05 -13.14 15.17
N PHE A 309 -1.99 -13.71 14.58
CA PHE A 309 -1.83 -15.15 14.43
C PHE A 309 -0.47 -15.58 14.96
N VAL A 310 -0.46 -16.67 15.72
CA VAL A 310 0.77 -17.31 16.20
C VAL A 310 0.76 -18.75 15.69
N LEU A 311 1.79 -19.12 14.92
CA LEU A 311 1.93 -20.45 14.35
C LEU A 311 3.16 -21.12 14.94
N ASP A 312 3.06 -22.42 15.19
CA ASP A 312 4.21 -23.26 15.49
C ASP A 312 5.12 -23.33 14.25
N ALA A 313 6.40 -22.97 14.41
CA ALA A 313 7.31 -22.82 13.28
C ALA A 313 7.69 -24.16 12.61
N GLU A 314 7.57 -25.27 13.33
CA GLU A 314 7.90 -26.60 12.82
C GLU A 314 6.76 -27.19 11.99
N THR A 315 5.51 -26.99 12.44
CA THR A 315 4.31 -27.66 11.92
C THR A 315 3.37 -26.75 11.13
N GLY A 316 3.46 -25.43 11.28
CA GLY A 316 2.52 -24.48 10.69
C GLY A 316 1.14 -24.48 11.33
N LYS A 317 0.97 -25.15 12.48
CA LYS A 317 -0.29 -25.19 13.22
C LYS A 317 -0.48 -23.88 13.99
N GLU A 318 -1.63 -23.24 13.80
CA GLU A 318 -2.04 -22.08 14.61
C GLU A 318 -2.18 -22.50 16.09
N LEU A 319 -1.64 -21.69 16.99
CA LEU A 319 -1.81 -21.83 18.43
C LEU A 319 -3.24 -21.41 18.84
N PRO A 320 -3.66 -21.68 20.09
CA PRO A 320 -4.85 -21.06 20.65
C PRO A 320 -4.82 -19.54 20.47
N LEU A 321 -6.01 -18.96 20.29
CA LEU A 321 -6.20 -17.53 20.06
C LEU A 321 -5.54 -16.69 21.17
N SER A 322 -4.73 -15.73 20.76
CA SER A 322 -4.23 -14.68 21.66
C SER A 322 -5.31 -13.60 21.84
N PRO A 323 -5.45 -13.00 23.03
CA PRO A 323 -6.46 -11.99 23.31
C PRO A 323 -6.07 -10.62 22.74
N ILE A 324 -5.80 -10.57 21.44
CA ILE A 324 -5.36 -9.37 20.72
C ILE A 324 -6.43 -9.02 19.70
N LEU A 325 -7.17 -7.95 20.00
CA LEU A 325 -8.06 -7.31 19.04
C LEU A 325 -7.27 -6.42 18.08
N TRP A 326 -7.90 -6.08 16.96
CA TRP A 326 -7.24 -5.31 15.92
C TRP A 326 -6.84 -3.92 16.41
N ILE A 327 -5.61 -3.55 16.10
CA ILE A 327 -5.01 -2.27 16.42
C ILE A 327 -4.26 -1.79 15.20
N ALA A 328 -4.84 -0.89 14.44
CA ALA A 328 -4.09 -0.07 13.52
C ALA A 328 -4.81 1.25 13.32
N GLY A 329 -4.14 2.15 12.62
CA GLY A 329 -4.80 3.32 12.07
C GLY A 329 -5.17 3.15 10.60
N CYS A 330 -5.57 4.28 10.04
CA CYS A 330 -6.12 4.57 8.72
C CYS A 330 -5.41 4.02 7.47
N GLN A 331 -4.39 3.19 7.61
CA GLN A 331 -3.32 3.14 6.61
C GLN A 331 -2.80 1.70 6.39
N GLY A 332 -3.23 0.70 7.17
CA GLY A 332 -2.87 -0.72 6.96
C GLY A 332 -2.80 -1.54 8.25
N VAL A 333 -1.97 -2.58 8.27
CA VAL A 333 -1.84 -3.49 9.42
C VAL A 333 -1.28 -2.75 10.64
N GLY A 334 -1.48 -3.27 11.85
CA GLY A 334 -1.00 -2.62 13.09
C GLY A 334 0.52 -2.53 13.20
N THR A 335 1.07 -2.27 14.38
CA THR A 335 2.53 -2.34 14.63
C THR A 335 2.99 -3.73 15.07
N PRO A 336 4.01 -4.36 14.44
CA PRO A 336 4.38 -5.75 14.73
C PRO A 336 4.95 -5.84 16.15
N PRO A 337 4.79 -6.99 16.81
CA PRO A 337 5.32 -7.13 18.16
C PRO A 337 6.83 -7.00 18.17
N VAL A 338 7.37 -6.49 19.28
CA VAL A 338 8.81 -6.52 19.56
C VAL A 338 9.10 -7.69 20.49
N VAL A 339 10.12 -8.49 20.15
CA VAL A 339 10.54 -9.63 20.98
C VAL A 339 11.53 -9.13 22.03
N LEU A 340 11.16 -9.24 23.31
CA LEU A 340 12.04 -8.88 24.42
C LEU A 340 13.05 -10.01 24.73
N LEU A 341 14.09 -9.68 25.49
CA LEU A 341 15.14 -10.63 25.89
C LEU A 341 14.62 -11.86 26.64
N ASP A 342 13.50 -11.73 27.35
CA ASP A 342 12.87 -12.83 28.10
C ASP A 342 11.87 -13.64 27.27
N GLY A 343 11.76 -13.37 25.96
CA GLY A 343 10.87 -14.05 25.03
C GLY A 343 9.42 -13.57 25.07
N ARG A 344 9.06 -12.60 25.92
CA ARG A 344 7.74 -11.95 25.86
C ARG A 344 7.66 -11.00 24.67
N LEU A 345 6.45 -10.83 24.16
CA LEU A 345 6.16 -9.95 23.05
C LEU A 345 5.59 -8.63 23.58
N LEU A 346 6.27 -7.51 23.31
CA LEU A 346 5.66 -6.20 23.45
C LEU A 346 4.62 -6.04 22.36
N VAL A 347 3.35 -5.92 22.75
CA VAL A 347 2.21 -5.79 21.85
C VAL A 347 1.48 -4.49 22.15
N PHE A 348 1.06 -3.84 21.08
CA PHE A 348 0.00 -2.85 21.16
C PHE A 348 -1.33 -3.60 20.90
N TYR A 349 -2.40 -3.30 21.64
CA TYR A 349 -3.67 -4.04 21.59
C TYR A 349 -4.84 -3.20 22.14
N ARG A 350 -6.09 -3.63 21.93
CA ARG A 350 -7.27 -2.97 22.52
C ARG A 350 -7.66 -3.58 23.86
N SER A 351 -8.02 -2.73 24.82
CA SER A 351 -8.30 -3.10 26.20
C SER A 351 -9.18 -2.05 26.88
N ALA A 352 -10.22 -2.44 27.61
CA ALA A 352 -10.90 -1.54 28.54
C ALA A 352 -10.06 -1.27 29.79
N TYR A 353 -9.08 -2.13 30.05
CA TYR A 353 -8.14 -2.01 31.16
C TYR A 353 -6.73 -1.69 30.66
N GLY A 354 -6.28 -0.46 30.88
CA GLY A 354 -5.02 0.03 30.35
C GLY A 354 -4.85 1.52 30.62
N ASN A 355 -3.69 2.05 30.24
CA ASN A 355 -3.30 3.42 30.54
C ASN A 355 -3.29 4.38 29.33
N TRP A 356 -3.74 3.95 28.15
CA TRP A 356 -3.40 4.62 26.89
C TRP A 356 -4.67 4.93 26.07
N ASN A 357 -5.52 5.79 26.58
CA ASN A 357 -6.95 5.54 26.36
C ASN A 357 -7.73 6.56 25.51
N LEU A 358 -7.10 7.57 24.91
CA LEU A 358 -7.82 8.68 24.27
C LEU A 358 -7.27 9.03 22.88
N GLY A 359 -8.04 8.69 21.84
CA GLY A 359 -7.78 8.94 20.42
C GLY A 359 -9.03 8.62 19.58
N VAL A 360 -8.92 8.68 18.25
CA VAL A 360 -10.03 8.38 17.31
C VAL A 360 -10.57 6.96 17.48
N ALA A 361 -9.75 6.01 17.94
CA ALA A 361 -10.20 4.72 18.46
C ALA A 361 -9.82 4.57 19.96
N PRO A 362 -10.80 4.60 20.89
CA PRO A 362 -10.52 4.54 22.31
C PRO A 362 -10.22 3.11 22.78
N LEU A 363 -9.83 2.95 24.05
CA LEU A 363 -9.62 1.65 24.69
C LEU A 363 -8.44 0.88 24.08
N VAL A 364 -7.28 1.51 24.06
CA VAL A 364 -6.04 0.91 23.55
C VAL A 364 -4.97 0.85 24.64
N ALA A 365 -4.03 -0.07 24.50
CA ALA A 365 -3.02 -0.34 25.51
C ALA A 365 -1.74 -0.93 24.92
N LEU A 366 -0.61 -0.64 25.57
CA LEU A 366 0.63 -1.38 25.40
C LEU A 366 0.71 -2.47 26.47
N GLY A 367 1.14 -3.67 26.10
CA GLY A 367 1.22 -4.80 27.01
C GLY A 367 2.31 -5.81 26.64
N LEU A 368 2.56 -6.74 27.55
CA LEU A 368 3.49 -7.85 27.36
C LEU A 368 2.71 -9.15 27.21
N LEU A 369 2.69 -9.70 26.00
CA LEU A 369 2.11 -11.01 25.70
C LEU A 369 3.10 -12.12 26.06
N ASP A 370 2.68 -12.98 26.99
CA ASP A 370 3.34 -14.23 27.35
C ASP A 370 2.67 -15.38 26.59
N LEU A 371 3.37 -15.93 25.58
CA LEU A 371 2.84 -17.02 24.75
C LEU A 371 2.67 -18.34 25.51
N THR A 372 3.34 -18.53 26.64
CA THR A 372 3.18 -19.75 27.46
C THR A 372 1.86 -19.74 28.20
N LYS A 373 1.41 -18.55 28.61
CA LYS A 373 0.16 -18.34 29.34
C LYS A 373 -0.99 -17.90 28.44
N GLN A 374 -0.69 -17.48 27.20
CA GLN A 374 -1.63 -16.79 26.30
C GLN A 374 -2.30 -15.59 27.00
N ARG A 375 -1.49 -14.80 27.72
CA ARG A 375 -1.96 -13.65 28.50
C ARG A 375 -1.14 -12.41 28.20
N VAL A 376 -1.84 -11.28 28.11
CA VAL A 376 -1.24 -9.95 28.03
C VAL A 376 -1.21 -9.34 29.43
N THR A 377 -0.05 -8.83 29.83
CA THR A 377 0.06 -7.98 31.02
C THR A 377 0.09 -6.52 30.57
N PRO A 378 -0.92 -5.69 30.91
CA PRO A 378 -0.92 -4.29 30.52
C PRO A 378 0.26 -3.52 31.14
N LEU A 379 0.79 -2.53 30.42
CA LEU A 379 1.86 -1.64 30.88
C LEU A 379 1.31 -0.27 31.25
N PHE A 380 1.82 0.28 32.36
CA PHE A 380 1.31 1.48 33.01
C PHE A 380 2.40 2.57 33.04
N HIS A 381 2.05 3.78 32.61
CA HIS A 381 2.92 4.94 32.79
C HIS A 381 2.65 5.74 34.07
N THR A 382 3.62 6.58 34.44
CA THR A 382 3.60 7.40 35.67
C THR A 382 3.00 8.80 35.50
N HIS A 383 2.77 9.26 34.27
CA HIS A 383 2.30 10.62 33.91
C HIS A 383 0.82 10.94 34.20
N GLY A 384 0.21 10.29 35.19
CA GLY A 384 -1.18 10.55 35.58
C GLY A 384 -2.21 10.22 34.49
N MET A 385 -3.31 10.96 34.45
CA MET A 385 -4.47 10.65 33.58
C MET A 385 -4.55 11.49 32.30
N THR A 386 -3.54 12.33 32.07
CA THR A 386 -3.41 13.23 30.91
C THR A 386 -1.94 13.30 30.47
N PRO A 387 -1.31 12.18 30.08
CA PRO A 387 0.04 12.22 29.54
C PRO A 387 0.08 13.08 28.25
N PRO A 388 1.26 13.55 27.83
CA PRO A 388 1.38 14.36 26.62
C PRO A 388 0.83 13.64 25.39
N TRP A 389 -0.07 14.29 24.62
CA TRP A 389 -0.74 13.70 23.44
C TRP A 389 0.23 12.94 22.52
N ASN A 390 1.37 13.58 22.28
CA ASN A 390 2.38 13.16 21.31
C ASN A 390 3.35 12.10 21.83
N THR A 391 3.22 11.68 23.09
CA THR A 391 4.03 10.58 23.61
C THR A 391 3.34 9.26 23.36
N PHE A 392 1.99 9.19 23.48
CA PHE A 392 1.27 7.91 23.45
C PHE A 392 -0.27 7.97 23.28
N TRP A 393 -0.93 9.13 23.27
CA TRP A 393 -2.41 9.13 23.36
C TRP A 393 -3.11 8.78 22.04
N GLY A 394 -2.58 9.20 20.89
CA GLY A 394 -3.27 9.03 19.59
C GLY A 394 -3.15 7.66 18.92
N THR A 395 -2.75 6.62 19.65
CA THR A 395 -2.28 5.33 19.11
C THR A 395 -3.24 4.52 18.22
N ALA A 396 -4.45 5.02 17.97
CA ALA A 396 -5.47 4.34 17.18
C ALA A 396 -6.05 5.17 16.02
N ASP A 397 -5.54 6.39 15.77
CA ASP A 397 -5.85 7.15 14.56
C ASP A 397 -4.91 6.70 13.41
N GLU A 398 -3.60 6.59 13.66
CA GLU A 398 -2.59 6.14 12.67
C GLU A 398 -1.90 4.80 12.97
N SER A 399 -1.40 4.16 11.90
CA SER A 399 -0.46 3.03 12.03
C SER A 399 0.82 3.53 12.69
N GLN A 400 1.17 2.95 13.84
CA GLN A 400 2.38 3.29 14.58
C GLN A 400 3.55 2.37 14.23
N ASN A 401 4.74 2.77 14.67
CA ASN A 401 5.91 1.91 14.68
C ASN A 401 6.67 2.08 16.00
N PHE A 402 7.17 0.98 16.56
CA PHE A 402 8.02 1.00 17.74
C PHE A 402 9.10 -0.06 17.72
N ILE A 403 10.23 0.24 18.37
CA ILE A 403 11.34 -0.68 18.65
C ILE A 403 11.64 -0.64 20.14
N VAL A 404 12.50 -1.54 20.63
CA VAL A 404 13.00 -1.49 22.01
C VAL A 404 14.52 -1.36 22.01
N ILE A 405 15.01 -0.35 22.73
CA ILE A 405 16.43 -0.13 23.02
C ILE A 405 16.63 -0.42 24.51
N GLY A 406 17.13 -1.61 24.83
CA GLY A 406 17.33 -2.06 26.20
C GLY A 406 16.00 -2.21 26.93
N ASP A 407 15.72 -1.29 27.85
CA ASP A 407 14.46 -1.21 28.59
C ASP A 407 13.57 -0.03 28.15
N THR A 408 13.91 0.66 27.06
CA THR A 408 13.13 1.78 26.56
C THR A 408 12.44 1.40 25.25
N VAL A 409 11.11 1.51 25.22
CA VAL A 409 10.34 1.48 23.98
C VAL A 409 10.51 2.83 23.30
N VAL A 410 10.98 2.82 22.05
CA VAL A 410 11.03 4.01 21.19
C VAL A 410 9.84 3.94 20.26
N ILE A 411 8.97 4.94 20.31
CA ILE A 411 7.70 4.99 19.59
C ILE A 411 7.65 6.20 18.69
N ILE A 412 7.04 5.99 17.54
CA ILE A 412 6.86 7.00 16.52
C ILE A 412 5.37 7.19 16.26
N HIS A 413 4.92 8.44 16.33
CA HIS A 413 3.52 8.77 16.15
C HIS A 413 3.35 10.24 15.75
N GLN A 414 2.60 10.53 14.67
CA GLN A 414 2.30 11.90 14.21
C GLN A 414 3.49 12.88 14.31
N ALA A 415 4.66 12.39 13.84
CA ALA A 415 5.90 13.13 13.76
C ALA A 415 6.57 13.53 15.09
N THR A 416 6.31 12.75 16.13
CA THR A 416 7.13 12.71 17.33
C THR A 416 7.83 11.36 17.47
N LEU A 417 9.01 11.42 18.09
CA LEU A 417 9.78 10.29 18.55
C LEU A 417 9.79 10.36 20.08
N SER A 418 9.29 9.32 20.74
CA SER A 418 9.09 9.30 22.20
C SER A 418 9.65 8.03 22.82
N GLY A 419 10.02 8.11 24.10
CA GLY A 419 10.50 7.01 24.90
C GLY A 419 9.51 6.60 25.99
N PHE A 420 9.38 5.29 26.22
CA PHE A 420 8.72 4.71 27.39
C PHE A 420 9.64 3.72 28.07
N ASN A 421 10.01 4.02 29.32
CA ASN A 421 10.86 3.15 30.10
C ASN A 421 10.04 2.00 30.71
N LEU A 422 10.33 0.76 30.32
CA LEU A 422 9.65 -0.46 30.75
C LEU A 422 9.84 -0.77 32.25
N ARG A 423 10.85 -0.20 32.91
CA ARG A 423 11.11 -0.41 34.35
C ARG A 423 10.41 0.64 35.21
N THR A 424 10.50 1.91 34.83
CA THR A 424 10.00 3.03 35.63
C THR A 424 8.59 3.45 35.26
N GLY A 425 8.11 3.08 34.07
CA GLY A 425 6.86 3.59 33.51
C GLY A 425 6.94 5.06 33.08
N GLU A 426 8.15 5.63 33.00
CA GLU A 426 8.33 7.02 32.61
C GLU A 426 8.15 7.21 31.10
N LEU A 427 7.44 8.29 30.74
CA LEU A 427 7.31 8.78 29.39
C LEU A 427 8.16 10.01 29.19
N PHE A 428 8.83 10.09 28.05
CA PHE A 428 9.60 11.29 27.71
C PHE A 428 9.66 11.49 26.21
N LYS A 429 9.82 12.75 25.81
CA LYS A 429 10.01 13.14 24.42
C LYS A 429 11.47 12.95 24.04
N ILE A 430 11.74 12.33 22.90
CA ILE A 430 13.09 12.27 22.30
C ILE A 430 13.24 13.42 21.29
N TRP A 431 12.32 13.54 20.32
CA TRP A 431 12.33 14.62 19.32
C TRP A 431 10.95 14.85 18.66
N GLY A 432 10.80 15.95 17.91
CA GLY A 432 9.68 16.22 17.00
C GLY A 432 8.49 16.92 17.66
N GLU A 433 7.53 17.41 16.87
CA GLU A 433 6.29 18.02 17.38
C GLU A 433 5.10 17.47 16.60
N ARG A 434 3.91 17.47 17.22
CA ARG A 434 2.67 17.00 16.58
C ARG A 434 2.42 17.73 15.26
N ASP A 435 1.94 17.01 14.26
CA ASP A 435 1.43 17.57 13.00
C ASP A 435 2.42 18.50 12.27
N SER A 436 3.70 18.37 12.64
CA SER A 436 4.85 19.05 12.04
C SER A 436 5.76 17.96 11.51
N TRP A 437 6.61 18.19 10.53
CA TRP A 437 7.41 17.11 9.93
C TRP A 437 8.67 16.81 10.76
N GLY A 438 8.48 16.56 12.06
CA GLY A 438 9.52 16.58 13.10
C GLY A 438 9.92 18.01 13.53
N GLY A 439 9.02 18.99 13.37
CA GLY A 439 9.27 20.42 13.58
C GLY A 439 9.61 21.21 12.31
N PHE A 440 9.61 20.57 11.13
CA PHE A 440 10.09 21.14 9.87
C PHE A 440 8.95 21.41 8.86
N ARG A 441 9.16 22.36 7.93
CA ARG A 441 8.23 22.65 6.82
C ARG A 441 8.25 21.53 5.79
N ASN A 442 7.13 21.28 5.11
CA ASN A 442 7.08 20.17 4.17
C ASN A 442 7.46 20.52 2.73
N LEU A 443 8.16 19.61 2.05
CA LEU A 443 8.56 19.82 0.66
C LEU A 443 7.37 19.57 -0.27
N PRO A 444 7.29 20.23 -1.43
CA PRO A 444 6.12 20.09 -2.30
C PRO A 444 5.84 18.66 -2.79
N TRP A 445 6.87 17.81 -2.95
CA TRP A 445 6.74 16.40 -3.34
C TRP A 445 6.50 15.43 -2.18
N ALA A 446 6.68 15.89 -0.94
CA ALA A 446 6.54 15.11 0.30
C ALA A 446 5.11 15.09 0.85
N ARG A 447 4.12 15.56 0.08
CA ARG A 447 2.73 15.77 0.54
C ARG A 447 1.97 14.52 0.93
N ASN A 448 2.30 13.38 0.31
CA ASN A 448 1.63 12.11 0.58
C ASN A 448 2.02 11.53 1.94
N GLU A 449 2.93 12.19 2.66
CA GLU A 449 3.54 11.66 3.86
C GLU A 449 2.78 12.05 5.13
N TRP A 450 1.53 12.57 5.06
CA TRP A 450 0.80 13.10 6.23
C TRP A 450 0.72 12.09 7.40
N HIS A 451 0.66 10.79 7.08
CA HIS A 451 0.81 9.69 8.04
C HIS A 451 2.17 8.97 7.99
N GLY A 452 3.05 9.35 7.07
CA GLY A 452 4.35 8.74 6.83
C GLY A 452 5.23 8.64 8.08
N PRO A 453 5.35 9.70 8.91
CA PRO A 453 6.06 9.63 10.17
C PRO A 453 5.57 8.52 11.10
N ALA A 454 4.27 8.21 11.14
CA ALA A 454 3.74 7.21 12.06
C ALA A 454 4.20 5.77 11.72
N ARG A 455 4.49 5.51 10.44
CA ARG A 455 5.01 4.21 9.94
C ARG A 455 6.51 4.12 9.88
N SER A 456 7.16 5.28 9.90
CA SER A 456 8.58 5.39 9.65
C SER A 456 9.40 4.36 10.39
N GLY A 457 10.38 3.80 9.69
CA GLY A 457 11.38 2.96 10.33
C GLY A 457 12.35 3.78 11.18
N VAL A 458 12.86 3.16 12.23
CA VAL A 458 14.02 3.65 12.99
C VAL A 458 15.11 2.60 12.93
N ALA A 459 16.34 3.07 12.71
CA ALA A 459 17.54 2.29 12.91
C ALA A 459 18.35 2.84 14.08
N VAL A 460 19.06 1.94 14.76
CA VAL A 460 19.90 2.28 15.90
C VAL A 460 21.31 1.80 15.63
N TRP A 461 22.29 2.68 15.79
CA TRP A 461 23.70 2.35 15.62
C TRP A 461 24.52 3.18 16.61
N GLY A 462 25.19 2.51 17.54
CA GLY A 462 25.98 3.17 18.59
C GLY A 462 25.08 3.95 19.55
N ASN A 463 25.36 5.24 19.73
CA ASN A 463 24.55 6.19 20.50
C ASN A 463 23.57 7.01 19.64
N ARG A 464 23.18 6.49 18.46
CA ARG A 464 22.41 7.23 17.46
C ARG A 464 21.12 6.52 17.07
N ILE A 465 20.07 7.30 16.90
CA ILE A 465 18.81 6.95 16.26
C ILE A 465 18.77 7.60 14.89
N TYR A 466 18.54 6.80 13.85
CA TYR A 466 18.24 7.26 12.50
C TYR A 466 16.76 7.08 12.25
N TRP A 467 16.07 8.20 12.13
CA TRP A 467 14.63 8.24 12.04
C TRP A 467 14.22 8.80 10.69
N GLN A 468 13.53 8.00 9.90
CA GLN A 468 12.94 8.47 8.65
C GLN A 468 11.70 9.31 8.97
N THR A 469 11.50 10.46 8.34
CA THR A 469 10.25 11.21 8.45
C THR A 469 9.83 11.66 7.07
N GLY A 470 9.04 10.80 6.41
CA GLY A 470 8.71 11.05 5.02
C GLY A 470 9.96 11.01 4.13
N SER A 471 10.19 12.01 3.29
CA SER A 471 11.38 12.12 2.43
C SER A 471 12.61 12.71 3.14
N ARG A 472 12.75 12.42 4.45
CA ARG A 472 13.84 12.88 5.29
C ARG A 472 14.42 11.78 6.16
N ILE A 473 15.67 11.99 6.57
CA ILE A 473 16.35 11.19 7.58
C ILE A 473 16.90 12.14 8.64
N LEU A 474 16.53 11.91 9.88
CA LEU A 474 17.01 12.60 11.07
C LEU A 474 17.99 11.68 11.78
N CYS A 475 19.16 12.21 12.17
CA CYS A 475 20.07 11.53 13.09
C CYS A 475 20.00 12.22 14.44
N ILE A 476 19.56 11.49 15.46
CA ILE A 476 19.46 11.95 16.84
C ILE A 476 20.53 11.19 17.63
N VAL A 477 21.47 11.93 18.24
CA VAL A 477 22.42 11.38 19.19
C VAL A 477 21.85 11.46 20.59
N TRP A 478 22.17 10.48 21.43
CA TRP A 478 21.87 10.51 22.85
C TRP A 478 23.15 10.54 23.68
N GLY A 479 23.07 11.11 24.89
CA GLY A 479 24.21 11.37 25.76
C GLY A 479 25.07 12.57 25.35
N GLU A 480 24.65 13.36 24.36
CA GLU A 480 25.41 14.50 23.82
C GLU A 480 24.60 15.81 23.86
N SER A 481 25.21 16.88 24.39
CA SER A 481 24.67 18.25 24.38
C SER A 481 25.22 19.07 23.21
N GLY A 482 24.53 20.15 22.83
CA GLY A 482 25.01 21.08 21.79
C GLY A 482 23.89 21.70 20.98
N GLN A 483 24.25 22.48 19.97
CA GLN A 483 23.29 23.08 19.03
C GLN A 483 22.61 22.01 18.16
N HIS A 484 21.38 22.32 17.75
CA HIS A 484 20.61 21.49 16.82
C HIS A 484 21.05 21.77 15.38
N ALA A 485 21.11 20.71 14.58
CA ALA A 485 21.43 20.82 13.17
C ALA A 485 20.28 21.44 12.35
N GLU A 486 20.65 22.09 11.25
CA GLU A 486 19.71 22.58 10.24
C GLU A 486 19.26 21.47 9.28
N ASP A 487 18.12 21.68 8.61
CA ASP A 487 17.63 20.82 7.54
C ASP A 487 18.38 21.13 6.23
N VAL A 488 19.13 20.14 5.71
CA VAL A 488 19.97 20.29 4.52
C VAL A 488 19.48 19.37 3.40
N GLY A 489 19.30 19.94 2.22
CA GLY A 489 18.85 19.21 1.04
C GLY A 489 19.96 18.41 0.36
N ILE A 490 19.64 17.20 -0.07
CA ILE A 490 20.46 16.38 -0.97
C ILE A 490 19.85 16.47 -2.35
N ASP A 491 20.49 17.21 -3.24
CA ASP A 491 20.22 17.13 -4.68
C ASP A 491 20.97 15.94 -5.27
N GLY A 492 20.22 14.93 -5.70
CA GLY A 492 20.78 13.72 -6.31
C GLY A 492 21.64 13.99 -7.56
N ALA A 493 21.47 15.13 -8.24
CA ALA A 493 22.30 15.52 -9.38
C ALA A 493 23.74 15.90 -8.96
N THR A 494 23.95 16.27 -7.70
CA THR A 494 25.25 16.66 -7.16
C THR A 494 26.04 15.50 -6.53
N VAL A 495 25.38 14.36 -6.31
CA VAL A 495 25.97 13.18 -5.68
C VAL A 495 26.63 12.29 -6.74
N LYS A 496 27.84 11.77 -6.45
CA LYS A 496 28.51 10.81 -7.32
C LYS A 496 27.60 9.62 -7.59
N THR A 497 27.19 9.47 -8.85
CA THR A 497 26.12 8.54 -9.25
C THR A 497 26.63 7.42 -10.14
N GLN A 498 26.21 6.19 -9.83
CA GLN A 498 26.26 5.02 -10.71
C GLN A 498 24.86 4.77 -11.28
N THR A 499 24.75 4.31 -12.52
CA THR A 499 23.44 4.06 -13.16
C THR A 499 23.28 2.58 -13.45
N ALA A 500 22.07 2.07 -13.23
CA ALA A 500 21.71 0.71 -13.59
C ALA A 500 21.81 0.48 -15.10
N PRO A 501 22.11 -0.77 -15.53
CA PRO A 501 22.02 -1.13 -16.94
C PRO A 501 20.59 -0.99 -17.46
N LYS A 502 20.45 -0.71 -18.76
CA LYS A 502 19.15 -0.70 -19.43
C LYS A 502 18.51 -2.08 -19.37
N LEU A 503 17.23 -2.12 -19.03
CA LEU A 503 16.45 -3.36 -18.97
C LEU A 503 15.82 -3.70 -20.32
N PRO A 504 15.68 -5.00 -20.63
CA PRO A 504 14.96 -5.45 -21.80
C PRO A 504 13.51 -4.97 -21.73
N GLN A 505 13.01 -4.46 -22.86
CA GLN A 505 11.59 -4.12 -22.96
C GLN A 505 10.75 -5.38 -23.12
N PRO A 506 9.52 -5.41 -22.59
CA PRO A 506 8.57 -6.48 -22.92
C PRO A 506 8.43 -6.57 -24.44
N SER A 507 8.65 -7.76 -24.99
CA SER A 507 8.42 -7.99 -26.41
C SER A 507 6.93 -7.91 -26.72
N ARG A 508 6.57 -7.50 -27.94
CA ARG A 508 5.18 -7.52 -28.42
C ARG A 508 4.53 -8.90 -28.28
N GLU A 509 5.31 -9.95 -28.52
CA GLU A 509 4.86 -11.34 -28.39
C GLU A 509 4.53 -11.70 -26.93
N LEU A 510 5.36 -11.26 -25.99
CA LEU A 510 5.09 -11.46 -24.56
C LEU A 510 3.80 -10.73 -24.14
N LEU A 511 3.64 -9.48 -24.57
CA LEU A 511 2.43 -8.69 -24.28
C LEU A 511 1.18 -9.34 -24.86
N ARG A 512 1.23 -9.87 -26.08
CA ARG A 512 0.11 -10.63 -26.68
C ARG A 512 -0.25 -11.86 -25.87
N LYS A 513 0.73 -12.67 -25.47
CA LYS A 513 0.49 -13.85 -24.61
C LYS A 513 -0.12 -13.46 -23.26
N GLN A 514 0.32 -12.35 -22.68
CA GLN A 514 -0.27 -11.83 -21.43
C GLN A 514 -1.72 -11.38 -21.66
N LEU A 515 -2.02 -10.72 -22.78
CA LEU A 515 -3.37 -10.31 -23.14
C LEU A 515 -4.28 -11.53 -23.39
N GLU A 516 -3.81 -12.52 -24.13
CA GLU A 516 -4.52 -13.78 -24.37
C GLU A 516 -4.82 -14.51 -23.05
N SER A 517 -3.85 -14.56 -22.14
CA SER A 517 -4.01 -15.18 -20.83
C SER A 517 -5.07 -14.48 -19.98
N VAL A 518 -5.03 -13.16 -19.87
CA VAL A 518 -6.02 -12.42 -19.05
C VAL A 518 -7.40 -12.44 -19.69
N VAL A 519 -7.51 -12.36 -21.01
CA VAL A 519 -8.82 -12.49 -21.70
C VAL A 519 -9.38 -13.89 -21.54
N SER A 520 -8.56 -14.93 -21.67
CA SER A 520 -9.01 -16.31 -21.43
C SER A 520 -9.49 -16.51 -19.99
N GLU A 521 -8.83 -15.88 -19.01
CA GLU A 521 -9.27 -15.89 -17.60
C GLU A 521 -10.63 -15.17 -17.45
N ILE A 522 -10.80 -13.98 -18.04
CA ILE A 522 -12.07 -13.23 -18.05
C ILE A 522 -13.22 -14.08 -18.58
N LEU A 523 -13.01 -14.85 -19.65
CA LEU A 523 -14.05 -15.68 -20.30
C LEU A 523 -14.28 -17.03 -19.62
N SER A 524 -13.41 -17.45 -18.69
CA SER A 524 -13.40 -18.81 -18.16
C SER A 524 -14.59 -19.16 -17.26
N THR A 525 -15.18 -18.15 -16.64
CA THR A 525 -16.31 -18.28 -15.70
C THR A 525 -17.03 -16.94 -15.59
N GLN A 526 -18.24 -16.95 -15.02
CA GLN A 526 -18.81 -15.74 -14.44
C GLN A 526 -17.97 -15.30 -13.24
N TRP A 527 -17.57 -14.04 -13.22
CA TRP A 527 -16.79 -13.42 -12.15
C TRP A 527 -17.64 -12.42 -11.38
N MET A 528 -17.48 -12.40 -10.06
CA MET A 528 -18.11 -11.42 -9.18
C MET A 528 -17.44 -10.04 -9.36
N PRO A 529 -18.11 -8.93 -8.99
CA PRO A 529 -17.44 -7.65 -8.84
C PRO A 529 -16.27 -7.74 -7.85
N LEU A 530 -15.18 -7.00 -8.13
CA LEU A 530 -14.04 -6.92 -7.21
C LEU A 530 -14.42 -6.05 -6.02
N HIS A 531 -14.35 -6.60 -4.81
CA HIS A 531 -14.63 -5.90 -3.57
C HIS A 531 -13.34 -5.56 -2.82
N LEU A 532 -13.17 -4.28 -2.50
CA LEU A 532 -12.02 -3.76 -1.76
C LEU A 532 -12.51 -3.03 -0.52
N GLU A 533 -11.97 -3.32 0.66
CA GLU A 533 -12.22 -2.52 1.87
C GLU A 533 -10.91 -1.91 2.37
N PRO A 534 -10.39 -0.90 1.68
CA PRO A 534 -9.00 -0.52 1.86
C PRO A 534 -8.77 0.38 3.07
N GLY A 535 -9.75 0.60 3.96
CA GLY A 535 -9.58 1.37 5.21
C GLY A 535 -10.85 2.16 5.58
N VAL A 536 -10.73 3.33 6.22
CA VAL A 536 -11.85 4.10 6.81
C VAL A 536 -12.79 4.73 5.76
N GLY A 537 -12.32 4.90 4.53
CA GLY A 537 -13.08 5.52 3.43
C GLY A 537 -14.17 4.64 2.80
N GLY A 538 -14.68 3.64 3.51
CA GLY A 538 -15.68 2.67 3.03
C GLY A 538 -15.14 1.68 1.99
N SER A 539 -16.01 0.77 1.54
CA SER A 539 -15.68 -0.16 0.46
C SER A 539 -15.49 0.54 -0.88
N GLU A 540 -14.83 -0.14 -1.81
CA GLU A 540 -14.89 0.13 -3.22
C GLU A 540 -15.23 -1.14 -3.98
N VAL A 541 -15.98 -0.96 -5.06
CA VAL A 541 -16.30 -2.02 -5.99
C VAL A 541 -15.76 -1.61 -7.36
N ALA A 542 -15.11 -2.53 -8.05
CA ALA A 542 -14.67 -2.37 -9.44
C ALA A 542 -15.18 -3.54 -10.27
N PHE A 543 -15.26 -3.35 -11.59
CA PHE A 543 -15.77 -4.36 -12.52
C PHE A 543 -17.20 -4.77 -12.17
N ASN A 544 -18.02 -3.80 -11.75
CA ASN A 544 -19.36 -4.05 -11.23
C ASN A 544 -20.46 -3.79 -12.25
N ASP A 545 -20.12 -3.37 -13.47
CA ASP A 545 -21.06 -3.29 -14.57
C ASP A 545 -20.48 -3.80 -15.90
N SER A 546 -21.40 -4.17 -16.79
CA SER A 546 -21.08 -4.69 -18.12
C SER A 546 -20.40 -3.67 -19.03
N GLY A 547 -20.56 -2.36 -18.83
CA GLY A 547 -19.87 -1.33 -19.60
C GLY A 547 -18.35 -1.45 -19.50
N GLU A 548 -17.81 -1.67 -18.29
CA GLU A 548 -16.38 -1.92 -18.07
C GLU A 548 -15.89 -3.16 -18.84
N LEU A 549 -16.68 -4.24 -18.81
CA LEU A 549 -16.39 -5.50 -19.50
C LEU A 549 -16.38 -5.34 -21.02
N PHE A 550 -17.41 -4.68 -21.57
CA PHE A 550 -17.50 -4.38 -22.99
C PHE A 550 -16.35 -3.48 -23.44
N GLU A 551 -16.01 -2.43 -22.69
CA GLU A 551 -14.86 -1.58 -23.01
C GLU A 551 -13.57 -2.40 -23.04
N ALA A 552 -13.30 -3.17 -21.98
CA ALA A 552 -12.06 -3.92 -21.85
C ALA A 552 -11.85 -4.93 -22.98
N LEU A 553 -12.89 -5.72 -23.28
CA LEU A 553 -12.84 -6.72 -24.34
C LEU A 553 -12.83 -6.08 -25.74
N ALA A 554 -13.51 -4.93 -25.94
CA ALA A 554 -13.43 -4.19 -27.20
C ALA A 554 -12.03 -3.65 -27.47
N TRP A 555 -11.31 -3.14 -26.45
CA TRP A 555 -9.91 -2.76 -26.59
C TRP A 555 -9.01 -3.96 -26.90
N ALA A 556 -9.21 -5.09 -26.22
CA ALA A 556 -8.40 -6.29 -26.42
C ALA A 556 -8.60 -6.91 -27.82
N TYR A 557 -9.84 -6.93 -28.31
CA TYR A 557 -10.30 -7.71 -29.47
C TYR A 557 -9.36 -7.68 -30.70
N PRO A 558 -8.90 -6.51 -31.21
CA PRO A 558 -8.08 -6.46 -32.43
C PRO A 558 -6.72 -7.17 -32.30
N HIS A 559 -6.26 -7.41 -31.08
CA HIS A 559 -4.94 -7.97 -30.79
C HIS A 559 -4.97 -9.46 -30.44
N LEU A 560 -6.16 -10.07 -30.41
CA LEU A 560 -6.37 -11.47 -30.05
C LEU A 560 -6.29 -12.39 -31.28
N PRO A 561 -5.91 -13.67 -31.10
CA PRO A 561 -6.05 -14.67 -32.15
C PRO A 561 -7.52 -14.91 -32.52
N ALA A 562 -7.76 -15.37 -33.74
CA ALA A 562 -9.11 -15.49 -34.32
C ALA A 562 -10.07 -16.36 -33.48
N ASP A 563 -9.59 -17.42 -32.84
CA ASP A 563 -10.42 -18.27 -31.98
C ASP A 563 -10.88 -17.53 -30.73
N LEU A 564 -10.00 -16.75 -30.12
CA LEU A 564 -10.33 -15.96 -28.92
C LEU A 564 -11.20 -14.74 -29.28
N GLN A 565 -11.00 -14.14 -30.46
CA GLN A 565 -11.94 -13.15 -31.00
C GLN A 565 -13.36 -13.71 -31.10
N ARG A 566 -13.52 -14.93 -31.63
CA ARG A 566 -14.85 -15.58 -31.70
C ARG A 566 -15.46 -15.78 -30.32
N GLN A 567 -14.67 -16.30 -29.37
CA GLN A 567 -15.13 -16.48 -27.98
C GLN A 567 -15.55 -15.16 -27.33
N VAL A 568 -14.78 -14.08 -27.53
CA VAL A 568 -15.14 -12.74 -27.04
C VAL A 568 -16.47 -12.27 -27.62
N LYS A 569 -16.71 -12.48 -28.93
CA LYS A 569 -17.98 -12.10 -29.56
C LYS A 569 -19.16 -12.88 -29.00
N ASP A 570 -19.03 -14.20 -28.91
CA ASP A 570 -20.10 -15.07 -28.41
C ASP A 570 -20.42 -14.73 -26.94
N PHE A 571 -19.39 -14.49 -26.14
CA PHE A 571 -19.53 -14.09 -24.74
C PHE A 571 -20.20 -12.72 -24.59
N LEU A 572 -19.73 -11.69 -25.31
CA LEU A 572 -20.34 -10.35 -25.27
C LEU A 572 -21.76 -10.34 -25.84
N ALA A 573 -22.08 -11.19 -26.82
CA ALA A 573 -23.43 -11.33 -27.33
C ALA A 573 -24.38 -11.91 -26.26
N SER A 574 -23.91 -12.84 -25.43
CA SER A 574 -24.65 -13.34 -24.26
C SER A 574 -24.81 -12.25 -23.20
N GLU A 575 -23.73 -11.55 -22.84
CA GLU A 575 -23.76 -10.44 -21.88
C GLU A 575 -24.68 -9.31 -22.33
N TRP A 576 -24.77 -9.02 -23.63
CA TRP A 576 -25.70 -8.03 -24.16
C TRP A 576 -27.17 -8.38 -23.88
N GLN A 577 -27.50 -9.67 -23.84
CA GLN A 577 -28.87 -10.14 -23.60
C GLN A 577 -29.23 -10.08 -22.11
N THR A 578 -28.30 -10.44 -21.22
CA THR A 578 -28.52 -10.52 -19.78
C THR A 578 -28.27 -9.19 -19.07
N HIS A 579 -27.19 -8.51 -19.44
CA HIS A 579 -26.68 -7.29 -18.83
C HIS A 579 -26.42 -6.19 -19.87
N PRO A 580 -27.40 -5.79 -20.70
CA PRO A 580 -27.21 -4.75 -21.71
C PRO A 580 -26.65 -3.45 -21.09
N PRO A 581 -25.51 -2.90 -21.57
CA PRO A 581 -24.84 -1.79 -20.89
C PRO A 581 -25.67 -0.51 -20.75
N PHE A 582 -26.69 -0.33 -21.61
CA PHE A 582 -27.59 0.82 -21.62
C PHE A 582 -28.82 0.67 -20.70
N ALA A 583 -28.91 -0.40 -19.91
CA ALA A 583 -30.04 -0.68 -19.01
C ALA A 583 -29.61 -0.78 -17.54
N LYS A 584 -30.58 -0.74 -16.63
CA LYS A 584 -30.34 -0.92 -15.17
C LYS A 584 -29.81 -2.32 -14.81
N SER A 585 -30.01 -3.32 -15.66
CA SER A 585 -29.43 -4.65 -15.46
C SER A 585 -27.94 -4.73 -15.81
N ALA A 586 -27.31 -3.64 -16.27
CA ALA A 586 -25.87 -3.60 -16.53
C ALA A 586 -25.02 -3.89 -15.28
N TRP A 587 -25.51 -3.53 -14.09
CA TRP A 587 -24.78 -3.75 -12.84
C TRP A 587 -24.96 -5.17 -12.33
N TYR A 588 -23.84 -5.81 -12.04
CA TYR A 588 -23.79 -7.19 -11.57
C TYR A 588 -24.19 -7.31 -10.09
N PRO A 589 -24.88 -8.40 -9.70
CA PRO A 589 -25.05 -8.74 -8.30
C PRO A 589 -23.69 -8.92 -7.59
N PRO A 590 -23.53 -8.48 -6.34
CA PRO A 590 -22.24 -8.49 -5.65
C PRO A 590 -21.79 -9.91 -5.25
N ASN A 591 -22.71 -10.88 -5.29
CA ASN A 591 -22.57 -12.21 -4.72
C ASN A 591 -22.72 -13.35 -5.74
N GLU A 592 -22.65 -13.06 -7.05
CA GLU A 592 -22.81 -14.05 -8.11
C GLU A 592 -21.54 -14.24 -8.94
N GLY A 593 -21.08 -15.48 -9.08
CA GLY A 593 -19.87 -15.86 -9.83
C GLY A 593 -18.70 -16.28 -8.93
N ASN A 594 -17.50 -16.34 -9.51
CA ASN A 594 -16.25 -16.62 -8.80
C ASN A 594 -15.60 -15.31 -8.28
N PRO A 595 -14.97 -15.33 -7.08
CA PRO A 595 -14.32 -14.15 -6.51
C PRO A 595 -13.10 -13.74 -7.33
N ARG A 596 -12.82 -12.44 -7.39
CA ARG A 596 -11.63 -11.89 -8.06
C ARG A 596 -10.45 -11.73 -7.10
N GLU A 597 -10.74 -11.61 -5.81
CA GLU A 597 -9.77 -11.37 -4.75
C GLU A 597 -8.84 -12.57 -4.54
N TRP A 598 -7.58 -12.32 -4.19
CA TRP A 598 -6.63 -13.37 -3.82
C TRP A 598 -6.93 -14.00 -2.45
N PHE A 599 -7.76 -13.34 -1.65
CA PHE A 599 -8.10 -13.68 -0.28
C PHE A 599 -9.60 -13.92 -0.13
N PRO A 600 -10.02 -14.74 0.85
CA PRO A 600 -11.44 -15.00 1.08
C PRO A 600 -12.16 -13.77 1.63
N VAL A 601 -13.27 -13.39 0.99
CA VAL A 601 -14.20 -12.35 1.48
C VAL A 601 -15.57 -12.98 1.73
N PRO A 602 -16.11 -12.93 2.96
CA PRO A 602 -17.46 -13.39 3.27
C PRO A 602 -18.54 -12.66 2.45
N ASN A 603 -19.55 -13.39 1.97
CA ASN A 603 -20.60 -12.84 1.10
C ASN A 603 -21.43 -11.74 1.78
N GLU A 604 -21.60 -11.80 3.09
CA GLU A 604 -22.30 -10.78 3.88
C GLU A 604 -21.57 -9.43 3.94
N LEU A 605 -20.29 -9.39 3.53
CA LEU A 605 -19.52 -8.15 3.41
C LEU A 605 -19.62 -7.53 2.02
N ARG A 606 -20.02 -8.30 1.01
CA ARG A 606 -20.07 -7.82 -0.36
C ARG A 606 -21.34 -7.02 -0.58
N HIS A 607 -21.16 -5.76 -0.97
CA HIS A 607 -22.24 -4.83 -1.28
C HIS A 607 -21.92 -4.09 -2.59
N VAL A 608 -22.96 -3.63 -3.28
CA VAL A 608 -22.83 -2.81 -4.49
C VAL A 608 -22.85 -1.34 -4.09
N GLY A 609 -21.94 -0.54 -4.65
CA GLY A 609 -21.96 0.91 -4.50
C GLY A 609 -23.06 1.58 -5.32
N ASP A 610 -23.09 2.91 -5.30
CA ASP A 610 -24.03 3.69 -6.10
C ASP A 610 -23.80 3.45 -7.60
N SER A 611 -24.87 3.04 -8.31
CA SER A 611 -24.87 2.93 -9.76
C SER A 611 -25.05 4.32 -10.39
N HIS A 612 -24.18 4.67 -11.33
CA HIS A 612 -24.41 5.85 -12.17
C HIS A 612 -25.51 5.59 -13.21
N HIS A 613 -25.88 6.60 -14.00
CA HIS A 613 -26.87 6.40 -15.05
C HIS A 613 -26.32 5.46 -16.15
N PRO A 614 -27.10 4.50 -16.70
CA PRO A 614 -26.62 3.55 -17.72
C PRO A 614 -26.10 4.23 -18.98
N PHE A 615 -26.51 5.47 -19.21
CA PHE A 615 -25.99 6.32 -20.27
C PHE A 615 -24.47 6.48 -20.23
N GLY A 616 -23.84 6.38 -19.06
CA GLY A 616 -22.38 6.38 -18.92
C GLY A 616 -21.69 5.30 -19.77
N ASN A 617 -22.37 4.19 -20.06
CA ASN A 617 -21.81 3.05 -20.77
C ASN A 617 -21.93 3.13 -22.30
N LEU A 618 -22.51 4.20 -22.88
CA LEU A 618 -22.70 4.27 -24.33
C LEU A 618 -21.39 4.34 -25.11
N TYR A 619 -20.31 4.88 -24.52
CA TYR A 619 -18.99 4.81 -25.14
C TYR A 619 -18.53 3.36 -25.34
N ALA A 620 -18.72 2.48 -24.35
CA ALA A 620 -18.36 1.05 -24.47
C ALA A 620 -19.14 0.36 -25.59
N ILE A 621 -20.43 0.69 -25.76
CA ILE A 621 -21.27 0.16 -26.84
C ILE A 621 -20.76 0.59 -28.22
N TRP A 622 -20.49 1.89 -28.38
CA TRP A 622 -19.94 2.39 -29.64
C TRP A 622 -18.57 1.79 -29.95
N LEU A 623 -17.72 1.64 -28.93
CA LEU A 623 -16.39 1.06 -29.06
C LEU A 623 -16.46 -0.41 -29.50
N TRP A 624 -17.31 -1.20 -28.85
CA TRP A 624 -17.56 -2.59 -29.17
C TRP A 624 -18.08 -2.75 -30.60
N ALA A 625 -19.11 -1.99 -31.00
CA ALA A 625 -19.63 -2.05 -32.36
C ALA A 625 -18.56 -1.69 -33.40
N SER A 626 -17.73 -0.68 -33.10
CA SER A 626 -16.67 -0.21 -34.00
C SER A 626 -15.53 -1.21 -34.16
N ARG A 627 -15.13 -1.89 -33.08
CA ARG A 627 -13.97 -2.79 -33.08
C ARG A 627 -14.32 -4.24 -33.39
N CYS A 628 -15.47 -4.71 -32.92
CA CYS A 628 -15.92 -6.09 -33.11
C CYS A 628 -16.83 -6.24 -34.33
N SER A 629 -17.15 -5.14 -35.02
CA SER A 629 -18.09 -5.07 -36.15
C SER A 629 -19.54 -5.46 -35.80
N GLU A 630 -19.96 -5.23 -34.55
CA GLU A 630 -21.28 -5.60 -34.01
C GLU A 630 -22.37 -4.53 -34.24
N TRP A 631 -22.37 -3.92 -35.42
CA TRP A 631 -23.29 -2.83 -35.75
C TRP A 631 -24.75 -3.27 -35.85
N GLU A 632 -25.02 -4.51 -36.23
CA GLU A 632 -26.38 -5.05 -36.38
C GLU A 632 -27.04 -5.23 -35.01
N GLN A 633 -26.31 -5.75 -34.03
CA GLN A 633 -26.81 -5.94 -32.67
C GLN A 633 -27.12 -4.58 -32.00
N VAL A 634 -26.23 -3.59 -32.17
CA VAL A 634 -26.49 -2.24 -31.67
C VAL A 634 -27.67 -1.57 -32.39
N ARG A 635 -27.81 -1.78 -33.71
CA ARG A 635 -28.98 -1.29 -34.47
C ARG A 635 -30.28 -1.90 -33.97
N ALA A 636 -30.29 -3.20 -33.66
CA ALA A 636 -31.47 -3.91 -33.16
C ALA A 636 -31.94 -3.35 -31.81
N SER A 637 -31.03 -2.84 -30.97
CA SER A 637 -31.36 -2.20 -29.68
C SER A 637 -31.44 -0.67 -29.75
N TRP A 638 -31.47 -0.07 -30.95
CA TRP A 638 -31.38 1.38 -31.11
C TRP A 638 -32.48 2.15 -30.35
N GLU A 639 -33.71 1.65 -30.38
CA GLU A 639 -34.82 2.29 -29.66
C GLU A 639 -34.58 2.35 -28.14
N ALA A 640 -34.07 1.28 -27.54
CA ALA A 640 -33.73 1.24 -26.13
C ALA A 640 -32.56 2.18 -25.79
N ILE A 641 -31.54 2.26 -26.67
CA ILE A 641 -30.42 3.20 -26.52
C ILE A 641 -30.92 4.65 -26.58
N ARG A 642 -31.86 4.98 -27.47
CA ARG A 642 -32.49 6.32 -27.51
C ARG A 642 -33.31 6.62 -26.25
N SER A 643 -34.01 5.63 -25.69
CA SER A 643 -34.72 5.78 -24.42
C SER A 643 -33.75 6.14 -23.31
N CYS A 644 -32.64 5.39 -23.19
CA CYS A 644 -31.59 5.65 -22.22
C CYS A 644 -31.01 7.07 -22.34
N PHE A 645 -30.76 7.56 -23.57
CA PHE A 645 -30.33 8.94 -23.78
C PHE A 645 -31.40 9.96 -23.38
N SER A 646 -32.67 9.70 -23.71
CA SER A 646 -33.77 10.61 -23.38
C SER A 646 -33.95 10.74 -21.86
N GLU A 647 -33.93 9.61 -21.15
CA GLU A 647 -33.96 9.55 -19.68
C GLU A 647 -32.79 10.30 -19.06
N PHE A 648 -31.56 10.11 -19.57
CA PHE A 648 -30.40 10.85 -19.10
C PHE A 648 -30.54 12.35 -19.32
N ALA A 649 -30.97 12.77 -20.51
CA ALA A 649 -31.12 14.18 -20.84
C ALA A 649 -32.25 14.86 -20.03
N GLU A 650 -33.26 14.09 -19.60
CA GLU A 650 -34.35 14.55 -18.73
C GLU A 650 -33.95 14.62 -17.25
N SER A 651 -32.89 13.90 -16.83
CA SER A 651 -32.34 14.00 -15.46
C SER A 651 -31.84 15.41 -15.12
N GLY A 652 -31.58 16.24 -16.13
CA GLY A 652 -31.07 17.60 -15.97
C GLY A 652 -29.58 17.67 -15.60
N TRP A 653 -28.84 16.56 -15.71
CA TRP A 653 -27.40 16.56 -15.45
C TRP A 653 -26.66 17.59 -16.32
N GLN A 654 -25.82 18.41 -15.68
CA GLN A 654 -24.93 19.36 -16.32
C GLN A 654 -23.63 19.44 -15.52
N LEU A 655 -22.49 19.40 -16.22
CA LEU A 655 -21.19 19.58 -15.58
C LEU A 655 -21.05 21.01 -15.04
N ASN A 656 -20.85 21.13 -13.74
CA ASN A 656 -20.54 22.39 -13.10
C ASN A 656 -19.01 22.61 -13.10
N PRO A 657 -18.46 23.60 -13.82
CA PRO A 657 -17.01 23.82 -13.90
C PRO A 657 -16.37 24.28 -12.57
N GLU A 658 -17.17 24.83 -11.65
CA GLU A 658 -16.73 25.26 -10.32
C GLU A 658 -16.72 24.12 -9.29
N ARG A 659 -17.39 23.01 -9.56
CA ARG A 659 -17.41 21.85 -8.65
C ARG A 659 -16.71 20.64 -9.25
N GLY A 660 -16.76 20.46 -10.57
CA GLY A 660 -16.37 19.23 -11.23
C GLY A 660 -17.38 18.10 -11.04
N ASP A 661 -17.13 16.98 -11.71
CA ASP A 661 -17.88 15.72 -11.57
C ASP A 661 -16.93 14.56 -11.90
N LEU A 662 -16.97 13.49 -11.12
CA LEU A 662 -16.17 12.28 -11.36
C LEU A 662 -16.53 11.62 -12.71
N LEU A 663 -17.81 11.69 -13.11
CA LEU A 663 -18.34 11.08 -14.32
C LEU A 663 -18.31 12.02 -15.53
N ALA A 664 -17.65 13.18 -15.43
CA ALA A 664 -17.61 14.18 -16.49
C ALA A 664 -17.09 13.62 -17.83
N ASN A 665 -15.96 12.89 -17.79
CA ASN A 665 -15.38 12.27 -18.98
C ASN A 665 -16.26 11.15 -19.51
N CYS A 666 -16.80 10.30 -18.61
CA CYS A 666 -17.71 9.21 -18.93
C CYS A 666 -18.95 9.71 -19.69
N TYR A 667 -19.67 10.71 -19.16
CA TYR A 667 -20.86 11.25 -19.83
C TYR A 667 -20.54 12.04 -21.09
N LEU A 668 -19.43 12.80 -21.14
CA LEU A 668 -19.02 13.48 -22.38
C LEU A 668 -18.69 12.46 -23.48
N ALA A 669 -17.96 11.40 -23.15
CA ALA A 669 -17.64 10.33 -24.09
C ALA A 669 -18.91 9.64 -24.60
N SER A 670 -19.88 9.39 -23.72
CA SER A 670 -21.16 8.78 -24.06
C SER A 670 -22.08 9.69 -24.89
N LEU A 671 -22.05 11.01 -24.69
CA LEU A 671 -22.71 11.98 -25.58
C LEU A 671 -22.10 11.97 -26.98
N ILE A 672 -20.78 11.93 -27.08
CA ILE A 672 -20.07 11.82 -28.36
C ILE A 672 -20.41 10.50 -29.05
N ALA A 673 -20.41 9.38 -28.31
CA ALA A 673 -20.76 8.07 -28.81
C ALA A 673 -22.21 8.01 -29.30
N PHE A 674 -23.16 8.53 -28.53
CA PHE A 674 -24.56 8.61 -28.93
C PHE A 674 -24.75 9.43 -30.20
N ARG A 675 -24.10 10.59 -30.32
CA ARG A 675 -24.14 11.40 -31.55
C ARG A 675 -23.68 10.59 -32.77
N LYS A 676 -22.54 9.90 -32.67
CA LYS A 676 -22.01 9.05 -33.75
C LYS A 676 -22.98 7.91 -34.11
N LEU A 677 -23.61 7.29 -33.12
CA LEU A 677 -24.61 6.24 -33.34
C LEU A 677 -25.87 6.80 -34.03
N ALA A 678 -26.36 7.95 -33.57
CA ALA A 678 -27.52 8.63 -34.14
C ALA A 678 -27.29 9.02 -35.61
N GLU A 679 -26.13 9.60 -35.93
CA GLU A 679 -25.72 9.89 -37.30
C GLU A 679 -25.68 8.62 -38.16
N ARG A 680 -25.08 7.53 -37.65
CA ARG A 680 -24.97 6.25 -38.36
C ARG A 680 -26.34 5.60 -38.62
N PHE A 681 -27.30 5.78 -37.73
CA PHE A 681 -28.63 5.16 -37.82
C PHE A 681 -29.71 6.10 -38.37
N GLY A 682 -29.33 7.31 -38.82
CA GLY A 682 -30.23 8.26 -39.47
C GLY A 682 -31.14 9.05 -38.51
N ASP A 683 -30.83 9.09 -37.23
CA ASP A 683 -31.56 9.86 -36.21
C ASP A 683 -30.99 11.29 -36.11
N SER A 684 -31.44 12.15 -37.02
CA SER A 684 -30.94 13.53 -37.12
C SER A 684 -31.30 14.39 -35.90
N ASP A 685 -32.47 14.16 -35.30
CA ASP A 685 -32.94 14.88 -34.13
C ASP A 685 -32.13 14.50 -32.88
N GLY A 686 -31.92 13.19 -32.68
CA GLY A 686 -31.06 12.67 -31.63
C GLY A 686 -29.62 13.18 -31.75
N ALA A 687 -29.04 13.16 -32.95
CA ALA A 687 -27.70 13.68 -33.22
C ALA A 687 -27.59 15.17 -32.88
N THR A 688 -28.57 15.99 -33.30
CA THR A 688 -28.60 17.43 -33.03
C THR A 688 -28.74 17.74 -31.54
N ARG A 689 -29.60 16.98 -30.82
CA ARG A 689 -29.77 17.13 -29.38
C ARG A 689 -28.47 16.78 -28.63
N ALA A 690 -27.86 15.65 -28.98
CA ALA A 690 -26.61 15.22 -28.36
C ALA A 690 -25.46 16.19 -28.64
N GLN A 691 -25.33 16.71 -29.88
CA GLN A 691 -24.30 17.69 -30.22
C GLN A 691 -24.36 18.95 -29.34
N ARG A 692 -25.55 19.49 -29.07
CA ARG A 692 -25.71 20.65 -28.17
C ARG A 692 -25.23 20.34 -26.74
N MET A 693 -25.50 19.14 -26.25
CA MET A 693 -25.03 18.70 -24.94
C MET A 693 -23.52 18.42 -24.92
N VAL A 694 -22.95 17.89 -26.01
CA VAL A 694 -21.49 17.76 -26.18
C VAL A 694 -20.83 19.12 -26.05
N GLU A 695 -21.31 20.13 -26.77
CA GLU A 695 -20.74 21.48 -26.76
C GLU A 695 -20.79 22.12 -25.36
N SER A 696 -21.94 22.06 -24.69
CA SER A 696 -22.08 22.62 -23.34
C SER A 696 -21.18 21.91 -22.33
N THR A 697 -21.17 20.57 -22.33
CA THR A 697 -20.38 19.75 -21.43
C THR A 697 -18.88 19.92 -21.70
N GLN A 698 -18.47 19.97 -22.96
CA GLN A 698 -17.09 20.22 -23.37
C GLN A 698 -16.59 21.58 -22.90
N ASN A 699 -17.38 22.64 -23.05
CA ASN A 699 -17.02 23.98 -22.58
C ASN A 699 -16.87 24.01 -21.05
N ALA A 700 -17.78 23.36 -20.32
CA ALA A 700 -17.68 23.22 -18.86
C ALA A 700 -16.45 22.41 -18.44
N LEU A 701 -16.13 21.32 -19.14
CA LEU A 701 -14.95 20.50 -18.87
C LEU A 701 -13.67 21.33 -19.04
N LEU A 702 -13.54 22.07 -20.15
CA LEU A 702 -12.37 22.91 -20.39
C LEU A 702 -12.23 24.03 -19.34
N ALA A 703 -13.35 24.65 -18.94
CA ALA A 703 -13.34 25.63 -17.86
C ALA A 703 -12.89 25.01 -16.53
N TRP A 704 -13.28 23.76 -16.24
CA TRP A 704 -12.83 23.03 -15.07
C TRP A 704 -11.32 22.72 -15.11
N TRP A 705 -10.78 22.29 -16.26
CA TRP A 705 -9.34 22.10 -16.46
C TRP A 705 -8.55 23.40 -16.21
N GLU A 706 -8.98 24.51 -16.79
CA GLU A 706 -8.34 25.82 -16.63
C GLU A 706 -8.39 26.32 -15.17
N ARG A 707 -9.52 26.16 -14.50
CA ARG A 707 -9.67 26.48 -13.07
C ARG A 707 -8.74 25.62 -12.22
N SER A 708 -8.72 24.31 -12.46
CA SER A 708 -7.88 23.37 -11.74
C SER A 708 -6.40 23.71 -11.92
N ALA A 709 -5.97 24.00 -13.15
CA ALA A 709 -4.60 24.43 -13.42
C ALA A 709 -4.23 25.72 -12.66
N LYS A 710 -5.15 26.67 -12.48
CA LYS A 710 -4.89 27.89 -11.68
C LYS A 710 -4.77 27.61 -10.17
N GLN A 711 -5.51 26.62 -9.67
CA GLN A 711 -5.50 26.19 -8.27
C GLN A 711 -4.28 25.33 -7.94
N VAL A 712 -3.81 24.52 -8.90
CA VAL A 712 -2.58 23.74 -8.78
C VAL A 712 -1.42 24.69 -8.50
N ARG A 713 -1.01 24.68 -7.24
CA ARG A 713 0.20 25.32 -6.73
C ARG A 713 1.07 24.22 -6.12
N LEU A 714 2.36 24.49 -6.03
CA LEU A 714 3.28 23.68 -5.23
C LEU A 714 3.48 24.31 -3.83
N PRO A 715 2.46 24.53 -2.95
CA PRO A 715 2.75 25.05 -1.62
C PRO A 715 3.68 24.14 -0.81
N ILE A 716 4.63 24.78 -0.14
CA ILE A 716 5.30 24.30 1.05
C ILE A 716 4.34 24.60 2.19
N PHE A 717 3.69 23.58 2.74
CA PHE A 717 2.80 23.76 3.88
C PHE A 717 3.64 23.95 5.15
N ARG A 718 3.28 24.97 5.92
CA ARG A 718 3.88 25.20 7.24
C ARG A 718 3.33 24.24 8.28
N ASP A 719 2.04 23.96 8.23
CA ASP A 719 1.31 23.13 9.18
C ASP A 719 0.06 22.48 8.56
N ILE A 720 -0.65 21.71 9.37
CA ILE A 720 -1.86 21.01 9.00
C ILE A 720 -3.05 21.94 8.68
N ASN A 721 -3.11 23.15 9.22
CA ASN A 721 -4.22 24.06 8.95
C ASN A 721 -4.13 24.65 7.53
N GLU A 722 -2.92 24.99 7.09
CA GLU A 722 -2.66 25.43 5.71
C GLU A 722 -2.93 24.30 4.71
N TRP A 723 -2.65 23.06 5.10
CA TRP A 723 -3.05 21.85 4.36
C TRP A 723 -4.57 21.70 4.33
N ASP A 724 -5.25 21.65 5.48
CA ASP A 724 -6.70 21.50 5.65
C ASP A 724 -7.51 22.53 4.84
N ALA A 725 -7.04 23.77 4.78
CA ALA A 725 -7.63 24.81 3.94
C ALA A 725 -7.49 24.45 2.45
N PHE A 726 -6.30 24.02 2.02
CA PHE A 726 -6.06 23.53 0.66
C PHE A 726 -6.92 22.29 0.32
N ILE A 727 -7.13 21.36 1.27
CA ILE A 727 -8.00 20.17 1.08
C ILE A 727 -9.45 20.56 0.77
N ARG A 728 -9.99 21.51 1.54
CA ARG A 728 -11.42 21.84 1.51
C ARG A 728 -11.85 22.45 0.18
N ASP A 729 -10.92 23.08 -0.53
CA ASP A 729 -11.20 23.81 -1.76
C ASP A 729 -11.18 22.92 -3.03
N GLY A 730 -10.87 21.62 -2.89
CA GLY A 730 -11.06 20.57 -3.90
C GLY A 730 -10.37 20.83 -5.23
N ASP A 731 -9.14 20.30 -5.40
CA ASP A 731 -8.52 20.26 -6.72
C ASP A 731 -8.95 19.01 -7.50
N ALA A 732 -8.92 19.10 -8.82
CA ALA A 732 -9.37 18.01 -9.69
C ALA A 732 -8.36 16.85 -9.78
N LEU A 733 -7.20 16.96 -9.12
CA LEU A 733 -6.23 15.90 -8.94
C LEU A 733 -6.59 14.99 -7.75
N PHE A 734 -7.18 15.52 -6.69
CA PHE A 734 -7.54 14.77 -5.47
C PHE A 734 -9.01 14.98 -5.10
N PHE A 735 -9.86 14.86 -6.11
CA PHE A 735 -11.31 15.09 -6.05
C PHE A 735 -11.97 14.26 -4.95
N ARG A 736 -12.48 14.94 -3.92
CA ARG A 736 -13.12 14.31 -2.77
C ARG A 736 -14.54 13.85 -3.13
N ILE A 737 -14.78 12.55 -3.03
CA ILE A 737 -16.09 11.93 -3.26
C ILE A 737 -16.91 11.95 -1.97
N VAL A 738 -16.32 11.43 -0.89
CA VAL A 738 -16.88 11.40 0.47
C VAL A 738 -15.72 11.63 1.47
N PRO A 739 -15.95 11.79 2.79
CA PRO A 739 -14.86 11.83 3.75
C PRO A 739 -13.89 10.65 3.56
N HIS A 740 -12.58 10.94 3.57
CA HIS A 740 -11.51 9.96 3.45
C HIS A 740 -11.51 9.14 2.13
N ARG A 741 -12.18 9.61 1.07
CA ARG A 741 -12.17 9.00 -0.28
C ARG A 741 -12.04 10.04 -1.38
N SER A 742 -10.95 9.95 -2.14
CA SER A 742 -10.69 10.78 -3.33
C SER A 742 -10.27 9.97 -4.56
N LYS A 743 -10.42 10.58 -5.75
CA LYS A 743 -10.00 10.06 -7.07
C LYS A 743 -9.38 11.18 -7.94
N ILE A 744 -8.66 10.79 -8.99
CA ILE A 744 -8.11 11.71 -10.02
C ILE A 744 -9.17 12.04 -11.08
N ALA A 745 -10.13 12.88 -10.73
CA ALA A 745 -11.35 13.04 -11.52
C ALA A 745 -11.12 13.53 -12.96
N LEU A 746 -10.11 14.36 -13.23
CA LEU A 746 -9.81 14.79 -14.61
C LEU A 746 -9.36 13.65 -15.53
N PHE A 747 -8.81 12.57 -14.96
CA PHE A 747 -8.30 11.41 -15.71
C PHE A 747 -9.26 10.22 -15.66
N HIS A 748 -10.21 10.22 -14.73
CA HIS A 748 -11.16 9.13 -14.53
C HIS A 748 -12.02 8.95 -15.78
N ASP A 749 -12.21 7.71 -16.24
CA ASP A 749 -12.97 7.35 -17.44
C ASP A 749 -12.64 8.16 -18.70
N LEU A 750 -11.39 8.59 -18.82
CA LEU A 750 -10.94 9.28 -20.02
C LEU A 750 -11.13 8.38 -21.26
N THR A 751 -11.32 9.00 -22.41
CA THR A 751 -11.37 8.33 -23.72
C THR A 751 -10.51 9.10 -24.74
N PRO A 752 -10.10 8.50 -25.87
CA PRO A 752 -9.30 9.18 -26.89
C PRO A 752 -9.95 10.49 -27.39
N GLU A 753 -11.27 10.51 -27.59
CA GLU A 753 -12.02 11.68 -28.08
C GLU A 753 -12.03 12.84 -27.09
N VAL A 754 -12.23 12.53 -25.80
CA VAL A 754 -12.20 13.55 -24.75
C VAL A 754 -10.78 14.04 -24.53
N ALA A 755 -9.79 13.13 -24.55
CA ALA A 755 -8.38 13.49 -24.44
C ALA A 755 -7.92 14.42 -25.57
N GLU A 756 -8.34 14.16 -26.81
CA GLU A 756 -8.02 15.00 -27.97
C GLU A 756 -8.57 16.43 -27.82
N THR A 757 -9.78 16.54 -27.28
CA THR A 757 -10.40 17.81 -26.94
C THR A 757 -9.56 18.62 -25.95
N VAL A 758 -9.12 18.00 -24.84
CA VAL A 758 -8.33 18.68 -23.80
C VAL A 758 -6.96 19.08 -24.34
N LYS A 759 -6.26 18.17 -25.04
CA LYS A 759 -4.96 18.47 -25.66
C LYS A 759 -5.01 19.67 -26.60
N THR A 760 -6.04 19.72 -27.45
CA THR A 760 -6.15 20.77 -28.46
C THR A 760 -6.58 22.11 -27.86
N LYS A 761 -7.51 22.08 -26.89
CA LYS A 761 -8.18 23.31 -26.41
C LYS A 761 -7.66 23.84 -25.07
N ALA A 762 -6.93 23.04 -24.29
CA ALA A 762 -6.37 23.43 -23.00
C ALA A 762 -4.94 22.86 -22.76
N PRO A 763 -3.99 23.02 -23.70
CA PRO A 763 -2.65 22.41 -23.61
C PRO A 763 -1.82 22.90 -22.41
N GLU A 764 -1.93 24.18 -22.06
CA GLU A 764 -1.20 24.75 -20.92
C GLU A 764 -1.72 24.23 -19.58
N ALA A 765 -3.06 24.15 -19.44
CA ALA A 765 -3.68 23.55 -18.27
C ALA A 765 -3.29 22.08 -18.13
N LEU A 766 -3.32 21.32 -19.23
CA LEU A 766 -2.87 19.93 -19.27
C LEU A 766 -1.44 19.77 -18.79
N LYS A 767 -0.50 20.53 -19.37
CA LYS A 767 0.92 20.44 -19.01
C LYS A 767 1.13 20.67 -17.52
N LYS A 768 0.54 21.75 -16.97
CA LYS A 768 0.68 22.09 -15.55
C LYS A 768 0.09 21.03 -14.61
N ILE A 769 -1.07 20.48 -14.96
CA ILE A 769 -1.73 19.43 -14.19
C ILE A 769 -0.90 18.15 -14.23
N TRP A 770 -0.42 17.74 -15.42
CA TRP A 770 0.41 16.55 -15.57
C TRP A 770 1.73 16.65 -14.81
N GLU A 771 2.49 17.74 -14.96
CA GLU A 771 3.76 17.96 -14.26
C GLU A 771 3.58 17.88 -12.74
N THR A 772 2.47 18.43 -12.22
CA THR A 772 2.17 18.36 -10.79
C THR A 772 1.75 16.95 -10.38
N PHE A 773 0.91 16.29 -11.15
CA PHE A 773 0.49 14.91 -10.89
C PHE A 773 1.69 13.96 -10.85
N GLU A 774 2.57 14.02 -11.85
CA GLU A 774 3.74 13.13 -11.94
C GLU A 774 4.73 13.36 -10.79
N LEU A 775 4.88 14.61 -10.33
CA LEU A 775 5.69 14.94 -9.16
C LEU A 775 5.11 14.37 -7.86
N LEU A 776 3.78 14.40 -7.68
CA LEU A 776 3.10 13.95 -6.46
C LEU A 776 2.89 12.43 -6.40
N CYS A 777 2.70 11.82 -7.57
CA CYS A 777 2.34 10.42 -7.74
C CYS A 777 3.39 9.68 -8.62
N PRO A 778 4.69 9.66 -8.27
CA PRO A 778 5.75 9.13 -9.14
C PRO A 778 5.60 7.63 -9.46
N THR A 779 4.81 6.92 -8.66
CA THR A 779 4.56 5.48 -8.78
C THR A 779 3.14 5.19 -9.29
N TRP A 780 2.45 6.13 -9.94
CA TRP A 780 1.01 6.03 -10.27
C TRP A 780 0.60 4.78 -11.06
N HIS A 781 1.55 4.20 -11.77
CA HIS A 781 1.38 3.02 -12.61
C HIS A 781 1.36 1.70 -11.82
N LEU A 782 1.82 1.71 -10.57
CA LEU A 782 1.87 0.53 -9.73
C LEU A 782 0.51 0.25 -9.10
N VAL A 783 -0.03 -0.95 -9.33
CA VAL A 783 -1.30 -1.38 -8.75
C VAL A 783 -1.10 -2.01 -7.37
N GLY A 784 -1.99 -1.68 -6.43
CA GLY A 784 -1.99 -2.26 -5.10
C GLY A 784 -0.75 -1.95 -4.28
N GLU A 785 -0.09 -0.82 -4.52
CA GLU A 785 1.00 -0.30 -3.69
C GLU A 785 0.51 0.86 -2.81
N GLU A 786 1.42 1.44 -2.01
CA GLU A 786 1.12 2.57 -1.12
C GLU A 786 0.30 3.63 -1.87
N ARG A 787 -0.84 4.01 -1.27
CA ARG A 787 -1.76 4.98 -1.84
C ARG A 787 -1.06 6.30 -2.18
N GLN A 788 -1.38 6.83 -3.35
CA GLN A 788 -0.82 8.09 -3.86
C GLN A 788 -1.83 9.24 -3.86
N VAL A 789 -3.12 8.94 -3.69
CA VAL A 789 -4.17 9.96 -3.64
C VAL A 789 -4.26 10.56 -2.24
N HIS A 790 -4.08 11.88 -2.14
CA HIS A 790 -4.34 12.66 -0.93
C HIS A 790 -5.82 12.56 -0.52
N TYR A 791 -6.09 12.60 0.79
CA TYR A 791 -7.45 12.58 1.38
C TYR A 791 -8.14 11.24 1.49
N GLY A 792 -7.37 10.15 1.58
CA GLY A 792 -8.02 8.98 2.10
C GLY A 792 -7.16 8.02 2.88
N GLU A 793 -7.84 7.45 3.84
CA GLU A 793 -7.37 6.52 4.84
C GLU A 793 -7.50 5.12 4.26
N ARG A 794 -6.95 4.97 3.04
CA ARG A 794 -6.90 3.69 2.36
C ARG A 794 -5.45 3.25 2.23
N PHE A 795 -5.17 1.99 2.52
CA PHE A 795 -3.81 1.46 2.51
C PHE A 795 -3.25 1.15 1.10
N VAL A 796 -4.11 1.09 0.08
CA VAL A 796 -3.72 0.88 -1.33
C VAL A 796 -4.52 1.73 -2.30
N ASP A 797 -3.92 2.04 -3.45
CA ASP A 797 -4.65 2.56 -4.60
C ASP A 797 -5.47 1.43 -5.29
N PRO A 798 -6.76 1.67 -5.57
CA PRO A 798 -7.61 0.79 -6.36
C PRO A 798 -7.16 0.72 -7.84
N PRO A 799 -7.54 -0.33 -8.58
CA PRO A 799 -7.07 -0.52 -9.97
C PRO A 799 -7.46 0.62 -10.93
N ASP A 800 -8.60 1.26 -10.72
CA ASP A 800 -9.10 2.36 -11.53
C ASP A 800 -8.21 3.61 -11.48
N PHE A 801 -7.54 3.89 -10.34
CA PHE A 801 -6.57 4.98 -10.23
C PHE A 801 -5.43 4.77 -11.24
N SER A 802 -4.84 3.58 -11.23
CA SER A 802 -3.72 3.27 -12.11
C SER A 802 -4.15 3.22 -13.58
N LEU A 803 -5.34 2.69 -13.88
CA LEU A 803 -5.89 2.69 -15.23
C LEU A 803 -6.14 4.12 -15.74
N SER A 804 -6.76 4.98 -14.93
CA SER A 804 -7.08 6.37 -15.29
C SER A 804 -5.80 7.16 -15.61
N ALA A 805 -4.79 7.05 -14.75
CA ALA A 805 -3.48 7.67 -14.99
C ALA A 805 -2.78 7.08 -16.23
N PHE A 806 -2.91 5.78 -16.48
CA PHE A 806 -2.36 5.14 -17.68
C PHE A 806 -3.05 5.61 -18.97
N LYS A 807 -4.38 5.72 -18.98
CA LYS A 807 -5.18 6.29 -20.07
C LYS A 807 -4.77 7.75 -20.34
N ALA A 808 -4.60 8.56 -19.29
CA ALA A 808 -4.10 9.93 -19.39
C ALA A 808 -2.69 9.99 -19.99
N PHE A 809 -1.74 9.17 -19.50
CA PHE A 809 -0.39 9.10 -20.05
C PHE A 809 -0.39 8.68 -21.52
N ALA A 810 -1.21 7.69 -21.86
CA ALA A 810 -1.35 7.22 -23.22
C ALA A 810 -1.92 8.31 -24.14
N TRP A 811 -3.02 8.97 -23.79
CA TRP A 811 -3.74 9.82 -24.75
C TRP A 811 -3.49 11.31 -24.64
N LEU A 812 -3.29 11.85 -23.43
CA LEU A 812 -3.01 13.27 -23.20
C LEU A 812 -1.54 13.59 -23.43
N MET A 813 -0.63 12.73 -22.95
CA MET A 813 0.82 12.93 -23.09
C MET A 813 1.42 12.29 -24.34
N ASP A 814 0.58 11.60 -25.13
CA ASP A 814 0.99 10.87 -26.32
C ASP A 814 2.17 9.91 -26.10
N ALA A 815 2.20 9.23 -24.95
CA ALA A 815 3.35 8.43 -24.54
C ALA A 815 3.71 7.33 -25.57
N PRO A 816 5.01 7.13 -25.85
CA PRO A 816 5.45 6.10 -26.79
C PRO A 816 5.19 4.69 -26.21
N ALA A 817 4.97 3.71 -27.11
CA ALA A 817 4.69 2.32 -26.71
C ALA A 817 5.74 1.73 -25.76
N SER A 818 7.02 2.10 -25.92
CA SER A 818 8.10 1.67 -25.03
C SER A 818 7.98 2.18 -23.59
N GLU A 819 7.43 3.37 -23.39
CA GLU A 819 7.21 3.91 -22.04
C GLU A 819 5.93 3.33 -21.42
N LEU A 820 4.88 3.15 -22.22
CA LEU A 820 3.67 2.46 -21.78
C LEU A 820 3.95 1.02 -21.38
N ALA A 821 4.74 0.29 -22.15
CA ALA A 821 5.11 -1.10 -21.86
C ALA A 821 5.76 -1.27 -20.48
N ARG A 822 6.52 -0.27 -20.00
CA ARG A 822 7.13 -0.27 -18.65
C ARG A 822 6.14 0.04 -17.53
N LYS A 823 4.99 0.62 -17.87
CA LYS A 823 3.99 1.10 -16.91
C LYS A 823 2.69 0.28 -16.94
N VAL A 824 2.64 -0.82 -17.69
CA VAL A 824 1.50 -1.76 -17.67
C VAL A 824 1.33 -2.36 -16.27
N ASP A 825 2.46 -2.63 -15.60
CA ASP A 825 2.55 -3.27 -14.29
C ASP A 825 2.05 -4.73 -14.29
N ILE A 826 1.32 -5.17 -13.26
CA ILE A 826 0.81 -6.53 -13.06
C ILE A 826 -0.71 -6.51 -12.89
N PRO A 827 -1.41 -7.66 -12.99
CA PRO A 827 -2.80 -7.75 -12.54
C PRO A 827 -2.93 -7.45 -11.04
N PHE A 828 -3.95 -6.70 -10.67
CA PHE A 828 -4.32 -6.45 -9.27
C PHE A 828 -5.06 -7.64 -8.67
N CYS A 829 -5.91 -8.30 -9.47
CA CYS A 829 -6.81 -9.39 -9.07
C CYS A 829 -6.94 -10.42 -10.21
N GLN A 830 -7.76 -11.45 -10.02
CA GLN A 830 -8.12 -12.40 -11.07
C GLN A 830 -9.06 -11.75 -12.11
N ALA A 831 -8.88 -12.10 -13.38
CA ALA A 831 -9.65 -11.60 -14.51
C ALA A 831 -9.66 -10.06 -14.62
N ASP A 832 -8.55 -9.40 -14.28
CA ASP A 832 -8.43 -7.95 -14.19
C ASP A 832 -8.67 -7.23 -15.53
N LEU A 833 -9.81 -6.54 -15.63
CA LEU A 833 -10.19 -5.78 -16.84
C LEU A 833 -9.25 -4.60 -17.11
N SER A 834 -8.76 -3.94 -16.05
CA SER A 834 -7.84 -2.80 -16.17
C SER A 834 -6.51 -3.25 -16.78
N TYR A 835 -6.00 -4.41 -16.37
CA TYR A 835 -4.77 -4.97 -16.91
C TYR A 835 -4.89 -5.31 -18.40
N ALA A 836 -6.03 -5.89 -18.82
CA ALA A 836 -6.31 -6.17 -20.23
C ALA A 836 -6.32 -4.88 -21.08
N VAL A 837 -6.98 -3.81 -20.60
CA VAL A 837 -7.00 -2.51 -21.28
C VAL A 837 -5.59 -1.93 -21.42
N LYS A 838 -4.79 -1.93 -20.35
CA LYS A 838 -3.43 -1.39 -20.39
C LYS A 838 -2.58 -2.08 -21.46
N ILE A 839 -2.59 -3.41 -21.52
CA ILE A 839 -1.83 -4.16 -22.54
C ILE A 839 -2.33 -3.83 -23.95
N ALA A 840 -3.65 -3.83 -24.15
CA ALA A 840 -4.25 -3.52 -25.45
C ALA A 840 -3.80 -2.14 -25.97
N LEU A 841 -3.77 -1.12 -25.10
CA LEU A 841 -3.30 0.22 -25.47
C LEU A 841 -1.82 0.25 -25.87
N VAL A 842 -0.97 -0.59 -25.27
CA VAL A 842 0.44 -0.72 -25.68
C VAL A 842 0.55 -1.37 -27.07
N LEU A 843 -0.22 -2.43 -27.31
CA LEU A 843 -0.23 -3.15 -28.59
C LEU A 843 -0.75 -2.28 -29.74
N GLU A 844 -1.86 -1.57 -29.52
CA GLU A 844 -2.44 -0.59 -30.45
C GLU A 844 -1.41 0.46 -30.88
N ARG A 845 -0.66 1.05 -29.94
CA ARG A 845 0.38 2.04 -30.26
C ARG A 845 1.60 1.44 -30.95
N THR A 846 1.87 0.16 -30.72
CA THR A 846 2.95 -0.55 -31.42
C THR A 846 2.57 -0.84 -32.88
N GLU A 847 1.27 -0.91 -33.19
CA GLU A 847 0.71 -1.26 -34.50
C GLU A 847 0.45 -0.05 -35.42
N ARG A 848 0.36 1.16 -34.87
CA ARG A 848 0.15 2.42 -35.63
C ARG A 848 1.42 2.99 -36.28
N ARG A 849 2.52 2.24 -36.32
CA ARG A 849 3.76 2.54 -37.06
C ARG A 849 3.96 1.47 -38.11
#